data_AF-A0A525JMG9-F1
#
_entry.id   AF-A0A525JMG9-F1
#
_cell.length_a   1.000
_cell.length_b   1.000
_cell.length_c   1.000
_cell.angle_alpha   90.00
_cell.angle_beta   90.00
_cell.angle_gamma   90.00
#
_symmetry.space_group_name_H-M   'P 1'
#
loop_
_entity.id
_entity.type
_entity.pdbx_description
1 polymer ?
#
loop_
_entity_poly.entity_id
_entity_poly.type
_entity_poly.pdbx_seq_one_letter_code
_entity_poly.pdbx_strand_id
1 'polypeptide(L)'
;MRPIRPLLLAGLSAVLATAALGAAPVSKPRPIGEATTQLPGPTPGGGFDLPNGWRITPAGKAVADLGDLVLKMVVSPDGKVIVAGHGGYLPNGLSVIDAKTHKLIQEVPLKTAWLGLAWSGDGHTLFVSGGNANGEKKIEASLAPIYALAYRNGRLDPKPVAEFKDLTVPTEQTWWSGVHSDSKRGLVWAANRGTSMSATDVVAFDARSGAIKRRVHVGVSPYELALAPDGKRLFVSNWGEKTVSVVDIASEKVIKTLPVGFNPNDMVLAADGRLFVACSNENTVYVIDTRTLEVMQVISTALYPKAPEGSTPNSLSLDAKRKLLFVANADNNDVAVVDIAKRETSQVLGFIPAGWYPSALVLGEAGQALYIGSTKGESGHPTLKGPTSPLASKFGGDETIKTLQRSSVERLALAGLKGQLAGWTKKVFANTPYNDALLAEARPPAGPTIMPSKVGAGSPIKHIIYIIKENRTYDQVYGDLPHTNGDPRLAIFGRQITPNQHAMAEQFAAFDNCYADGDVSQDGHSWANAAYATDQNEKSWPANYGGHSQAQNRSLAYMPSSGYLWDAAKRKGLTYRSYGEYATRASTGEPMSSVPGANGLIGHVSANYLQNRVRDTENAKVFLDEFAGYEANYDSRDPEKRLPNYIVMSMQENHTHGTDPKSFTPRAMVANQDVALGQMVERLTHSRYWPQMAIFIMEDDAQDGPDHVDARRTACLIISPYIKRAIVDSTLYTTSSMVRSIELLLGMPPLSQYDAAATPFYAAFGTTADLTGFKGLPAQWDVNEKNSPQAYGARESARMNFADADEAPMHRLNEIIWKSVKGAVSPMPPPVHRYRAVAGPGG
;
A
#
# COMPACT_ATOMS: atom_id res chain seq x y z
N MET A 1 -64.61 -23.94 66.21
CA MET A 1 -63.64 -23.78 67.32
C MET A 1 -62.30 -24.31 66.83
N ARG A 2 -61.18 -23.66 67.19
CA ARG A 2 -59.81 -23.85 66.64
C ARG A 2 -59.43 -25.28 66.22
N PRO A 3 -58.61 -25.40 65.16
CA PRO A 3 -57.42 -26.28 65.25
C PRO A 3 -56.18 -25.54 64.71
N ILE A 4 -55.16 -25.27 65.54
CA ILE A 4 -54.08 -26.15 66.03
C ILE A 4 -53.21 -26.69 64.89
N ARG A 5 -51.98 -26.14 64.83
CA ARG A 5 -50.83 -26.55 64.00
C ARG A 5 -50.34 -27.96 64.35
N PRO A 6 -49.59 -28.58 63.43
CA PRO A 6 -48.34 -29.19 63.85
C PRO A 6 -47.14 -28.77 62.98
N LEU A 7 -45.97 -28.78 63.62
CA LEU A 7 -44.64 -28.69 63.02
C LEU A 7 -44.41 -29.84 62.02
N LEU A 8 -43.66 -29.56 60.95
CA LEU A 8 -43.02 -30.57 60.12
C LEU A 8 -41.52 -30.29 60.04
N LEU A 9 -40.77 -31.34 60.40
CA LEU A 9 -39.32 -31.46 60.41
C LEU A 9 -38.74 -31.51 58.99
N ALA A 10 -37.49 -31.09 58.92
CA ALA A 10 -36.64 -30.98 57.74
C ALA A 10 -36.39 -32.30 56.99
N GLY A 11 -36.30 -32.20 55.67
CA GLY A 11 -35.64 -33.14 54.76
C GLY A 11 -34.96 -32.35 53.65
N LEU A 12 -33.63 -32.47 53.56
CA LEU A 12 -32.80 -31.87 52.50
C LEU A 12 -33.17 -32.46 51.13
N SER A 13 -33.46 -31.58 50.17
CA SER A 13 -33.32 -31.85 48.74
C SER A 13 -32.57 -30.68 48.10
N ALA A 14 -31.42 -30.97 47.52
CA ALA A 14 -30.56 -30.02 46.82
C ALA A 14 -31.27 -29.47 45.58
N VAL A 15 -31.39 -28.14 45.50
CA VAL A 15 -31.90 -27.43 44.32
C VAL A 15 -30.74 -27.21 43.36
N LEU A 16 -30.81 -27.82 42.17
CA LEU A 16 -29.99 -27.42 41.03
C LEU A 16 -30.35 -25.98 40.64
N ALA A 17 -29.46 -25.04 40.91
CA ALA A 17 -29.49 -23.72 40.31
C ALA A 17 -28.92 -23.82 38.88
N THR A 18 -29.79 -23.80 37.87
CA THR A 18 -29.39 -23.53 36.49
C THR A 18 -28.89 -22.09 36.40
N ALA A 19 -27.57 -21.91 36.49
CA ALA A 19 -26.94 -20.65 36.14
C ALA A 19 -27.12 -20.44 34.63
N ALA A 20 -27.97 -19.49 34.26
CA ALA A 20 -28.03 -18.99 32.90
C ALA A 20 -26.68 -18.34 32.58
N LEU A 21 -25.83 -19.08 31.85
CA LEU A 21 -24.63 -18.55 31.23
C LEU A 21 -25.08 -17.46 30.24
N GLY A 22 -24.91 -16.21 30.63
CA GLY A 22 -25.10 -15.07 29.73
C GLY A 22 -24.08 -15.19 28.60
N ALA A 23 -24.57 -15.50 27.39
CA ALA A 23 -23.78 -15.32 26.19
C ALA A 23 -23.29 -13.87 26.16
N ALA A 24 -21.97 -13.67 26.02
CA ALA A 24 -21.43 -12.35 25.74
C ALA A 24 -22.14 -11.80 24.49
N PRO A 25 -22.63 -10.54 24.51
CA PRO A 25 -23.32 -9.99 23.36
C PRO A 25 -22.39 -10.06 22.16
N VAL A 26 -22.84 -10.73 21.09
CA VAL A 26 -22.22 -10.66 19.77
C VAL A 26 -22.12 -9.19 19.42
N SER A 27 -20.90 -8.64 19.37
CA SER A 27 -20.69 -7.23 19.05
C SER A 27 -21.31 -6.96 17.69
N LYS A 28 -22.21 -5.97 17.60
CA LYS A 28 -22.77 -5.52 16.33
C LYS A 28 -21.62 -5.20 15.34
N PRO A 29 -21.75 -5.52 14.05
CA PRO A 29 -20.73 -5.17 13.05
C PRO A 29 -20.42 -3.66 13.10
N ARG A 30 -19.13 -3.30 13.02
CA ARG A 30 -18.68 -1.90 12.92
C ARG A 30 -19.42 -1.18 11.78
N PRO A 31 -20.06 -0.03 12.01
CA PRO A 31 -20.48 0.86 10.94
C PRO A 31 -19.25 1.37 10.20
N ILE A 32 -19.14 1.09 8.89
CA ILE A 32 -17.94 1.43 8.12
C ILE A 32 -17.87 2.93 7.83
N GLY A 33 -16.68 3.48 8.10
CA GLY A 33 -16.30 4.88 8.00
C GLY A 33 -16.89 5.81 9.07
N GLU A 34 -17.71 5.33 10.01
CA GLU A 34 -18.05 6.16 11.18
C GLU A 34 -16.86 6.17 12.13
N ALA A 35 -16.68 7.29 12.84
CA ALA A 35 -15.69 7.38 13.90
C ALA A 35 -15.92 6.25 14.90
N THR A 36 -14.86 5.50 15.19
CA THR A 36 -14.96 4.24 15.93
C THR A 36 -13.67 3.99 16.69
N THR A 37 -13.78 3.40 17.87
CA THR A 37 -12.64 2.95 18.67
C THR A 37 -12.36 1.45 18.46
N GLN A 38 -13.11 0.80 17.58
CA GLN A 38 -12.92 -0.62 17.28
C GLN A 38 -11.62 -0.83 16.51
N LEU A 39 -10.83 -1.80 16.98
CA LEU A 39 -9.56 -2.20 16.35
C LEU A 39 -9.83 -3.06 15.10
N PRO A 40 -8.92 -3.05 14.11
CA PRO A 40 -8.97 -3.96 12.96
C PRO A 40 -9.03 -5.44 13.38
N GLY A 41 -9.66 -6.29 12.57
CA GLY A 41 -9.74 -7.72 12.87
C GLY A 41 -10.90 -8.48 12.21
N PRO A 42 -11.00 -9.79 12.46
CA PRO A 42 -12.06 -10.64 11.90
C PRO A 42 -13.47 -10.20 12.30
N THR A 43 -14.40 -10.35 11.36
CA THR A 43 -15.83 -10.03 11.57
C THR A 43 -16.65 -11.31 11.80
N PRO A 44 -17.79 -11.25 12.53
CA PRO A 44 -18.64 -12.43 12.78
C PRO A 44 -19.20 -13.13 11.52
N GLY A 45 -19.11 -12.50 10.34
CA GLY A 45 -19.65 -13.00 9.07
C GLY A 45 -18.61 -13.60 8.11
N GLY A 46 -17.37 -13.84 8.57
CA GLY A 46 -16.31 -14.40 7.73
C GLY A 46 -15.57 -13.38 6.85
N GLY A 47 -15.63 -12.10 7.20
CA GLY A 47 -14.80 -11.03 6.61
C GLY A 47 -13.78 -10.46 7.59
N PHE A 48 -13.10 -9.37 7.22
CA PHE A 48 -12.07 -8.72 8.03
C PHE A 48 -12.17 -7.19 7.94
N ASP A 49 -12.06 -6.50 9.07
CA ASP A 49 -11.90 -5.04 9.17
C ASP A 49 -10.42 -4.71 9.06
N LEU A 50 -10.06 -3.96 8.02
CA LEU A 50 -8.69 -3.62 7.69
C LEU A 50 -8.16 -2.42 8.51
N PRO A 51 -6.84 -2.33 8.71
CA PRO A 51 -6.20 -1.21 9.44
C PRO A 51 -6.42 0.15 8.78
N ASN A 52 -6.58 0.19 7.46
CA ASN A 52 -6.94 1.41 6.71
C ASN A 52 -8.42 1.83 6.86
N GLY A 53 -9.19 1.15 7.72
CA GLY A 53 -10.59 1.46 7.98
C GLY A 53 -11.60 0.81 7.02
N TRP A 54 -11.15 0.07 6.00
CA TRP A 54 -12.00 -0.67 5.06
C TRP A 54 -12.44 -2.03 5.59
N ARG A 55 -13.29 -2.73 4.84
CA ARG A 55 -13.71 -4.11 5.15
C ARG A 55 -13.64 -4.99 3.90
N ILE A 56 -13.25 -6.24 4.09
CA ILE A 56 -13.34 -7.28 3.06
C ILE A 56 -14.32 -8.36 3.50
N THR A 57 -15.20 -8.81 2.59
CA THR A 57 -16.14 -9.92 2.80
C THR A 57 -16.20 -10.80 1.54
N PRO A 58 -15.12 -11.52 1.24
CA PRO A 58 -14.98 -12.22 -0.05
C PRO A 58 -16.18 -13.15 -0.33
N ALA A 59 -16.69 -13.11 -1.57
CA ALA A 59 -17.82 -13.94 -1.99
C ALA A 59 -17.37 -15.35 -2.41
N GLY A 60 -16.12 -15.48 -2.84
CA GLY A 60 -15.53 -16.77 -3.19
C GLY A 60 -15.16 -17.58 -1.96
N LYS A 61 -14.73 -18.82 -2.20
CA LYS A 61 -14.11 -19.65 -1.18
C LYS A 61 -12.61 -19.68 -1.41
N ALA A 62 -11.80 -19.40 -0.39
CA ALA A 62 -10.36 -19.65 -0.43
C ALA A 62 -10.06 -21.10 -0.86
N VAL A 63 -9.24 -21.27 -1.89
CA VAL A 63 -8.81 -22.58 -2.40
C VAL A 63 -7.29 -22.76 -2.37
N ALA A 64 -6.52 -21.67 -2.27
CA ALA A 64 -5.08 -21.74 -2.10
C ALA A 64 -4.54 -20.47 -1.41
N ASP A 65 -3.55 -20.66 -0.54
CA ASP A 65 -2.63 -19.60 -0.10
C ASP A 65 -1.34 -19.74 -0.91
N LEU A 66 -0.84 -18.63 -1.46
CA LEU A 66 0.32 -18.63 -2.36
C LEU A 66 1.54 -17.98 -1.69
N GLY A 67 2.58 -17.68 -2.48
CA GLY A 67 3.55 -16.64 -2.13
C GLY A 67 2.87 -15.27 -1.95
N ASP A 68 3.64 -14.19 -2.01
CA ASP A 68 3.09 -12.84 -2.10
C ASP A 68 3.03 -12.37 -3.56
N LEU A 69 2.35 -11.25 -3.79
CA LEU A 69 2.20 -10.61 -5.10
C LEU A 69 1.84 -11.61 -6.23
N VAL A 70 0.67 -12.24 -6.13
CA VAL A 70 0.06 -12.90 -7.29
C VAL A 70 -0.21 -11.86 -8.38
N LEU A 71 0.29 -12.08 -9.59
CA LEU A 71 0.25 -11.10 -10.69
C LEU A 71 -0.61 -11.52 -11.86
N LYS A 72 -0.69 -12.83 -12.14
CA LYS A 72 -1.46 -13.38 -13.25
C LYS A 72 -1.87 -14.81 -12.96
N MET A 73 -3.03 -15.20 -13.48
CA MET A 73 -3.47 -16.59 -13.52
C MET A 73 -3.84 -17.00 -14.95
N VAL A 74 -3.56 -18.25 -15.30
CA VAL A 74 -3.98 -18.87 -16.57
C VAL A 74 -4.54 -20.27 -16.33
N VAL A 75 -5.48 -20.69 -17.16
CA VAL A 75 -6.03 -22.06 -17.13
C VAL A 75 -5.23 -22.92 -18.09
N SER A 76 -4.96 -24.17 -17.73
CA SER A 76 -4.31 -25.11 -18.66
C SER A 76 -5.18 -25.38 -19.90
N PRO A 77 -4.58 -25.71 -21.05
CA PRO A 77 -5.32 -25.96 -22.29
C PRO A 77 -6.32 -27.11 -22.20
N ASP A 78 -6.04 -28.11 -21.35
CA ASP A 78 -6.95 -29.23 -21.06
C ASP A 78 -7.95 -28.93 -19.91
N GLY A 79 -7.92 -27.72 -19.34
CA GLY A 79 -8.83 -27.26 -18.30
C GLY A 79 -8.63 -27.90 -16.92
N LYS A 80 -7.59 -28.72 -16.73
CA LYS A 80 -7.37 -29.47 -15.49
C LYS A 80 -6.81 -28.64 -14.35
N VAL A 81 -6.03 -27.59 -14.64
CA VAL A 81 -5.38 -26.79 -13.60
C VAL A 81 -5.48 -25.30 -13.88
N ILE A 82 -5.40 -24.53 -12.79
CA ILE A 82 -5.15 -23.10 -12.77
C ILE A 82 -3.71 -22.90 -12.34
N VAL A 83 -2.95 -22.11 -13.09
CA VAL A 83 -1.56 -21.75 -12.77
C VAL A 83 -1.53 -20.28 -12.38
N ALA A 84 -1.04 -19.99 -11.18
CA ALA A 84 -0.85 -18.64 -10.68
C ALA A 84 0.64 -18.30 -10.63
N GLY A 85 1.02 -17.20 -11.26
CA GLY A 85 2.38 -16.65 -11.20
C GLY A 85 2.48 -15.60 -10.10
N HIS A 86 3.55 -15.69 -9.32
CA HIS A 86 3.81 -14.77 -8.22
C HIS A 86 5.30 -14.38 -8.18
N GLY A 87 5.56 -13.12 -7.83
CA GLY A 87 6.93 -12.61 -7.77
C GLY A 87 7.06 -11.25 -7.09
N GLY A 88 7.01 -11.26 -5.75
CA GLY A 88 7.10 -10.09 -4.89
C GLY A 88 8.33 -10.14 -3.97
N TYR A 89 8.12 -9.92 -2.68
CA TYR A 89 9.12 -10.00 -1.62
C TYR A 89 9.56 -11.45 -1.36
N LEU A 90 8.59 -12.37 -1.32
CA LEU A 90 8.84 -13.79 -1.12
C LEU A 90 9.40 -14.44 -2.40
N PRO A 91 10.00 -15.64 -2.29
CA PRO A 91 10.55 -16.33 -3.45
C PRO A 91 9.56 -16.48 -4.62
N ASN A 92 10.06 -16.19 -5.81
CA ASN A 92 9.31 -16.18 -7.06
C ASN A 92 8.93 -17.61 -7.50
N GLY A 93 7.82 -17.74 -8.23
CA GLY A 93 7.45 -19.03 -8.77
C GLY A 93 6.04 -19.13 -9.32
N LEU A 94 5.61 -20.38 -9.49
CA LEU A 94 4.26 -20.72 -9.90
C LEU A 94 3.60 -21.63 -8.87
N SER A 95 2.32 -21.41 -8.68
CA SER A 95 1.44 -22.28 -7.91
C SER A 95 0.41 -22.92 -8.84
N VAL A 96 0.27 -24.25 -8.78
CA VAL A 96 -0.65 -25.02 -9.64
C VAL A 96 -1.78 -25.57 -8.79
N ILE A 97 -3.01 -25.16 -9.12
CA ILE A 97 -4.23 -25.52 -8.42
C ILE A 97 -5.03 -26.47 -9.31
N ASP A 98 -5.40 -27.63 -8.76
CA ASP A 98 -6.23 -28.60 -9.46
C ASP A 98 -7.68 -28.10 -9.56
N ALA A 99 -8.21 -27.98 -10.78
CA ALA A 99 -9.53 -27.37 -11.02
C ALA A 99 -10.70 -28.28 -10.57
N LYS A 100 -10.44 -29.56 -10.27
CA LYS A 100 -11.46 -30.52 -9.82
C LYS A 100 -11.55 -30.59 -8.30
N THR A 101 -10.41 -30.65 -7.63
CA THR A 101 -10.29 -30.82 -6.17
C THR A 101 -10.10 -29.49 -5.46
N HIS A 102 -9.75 -28.43 -6.19
CA HIS A 102 -9.49 -27.07 -5.70
C HIS A 102 -8.38 -27.01 -4.67
N LYS A 103 -7.37 -27.88 -4.83
CA LYS A 103 -6.20 -27.93 -3.96
C LYS A 103 -4.98 -27.42 -4.72
N LEU A 104 -4.10 -26.73 -4.01
CA LEU A 104 -2.71 -26.53 -4.45
C LEU A 104 -2.04 -27.91 -4.56
N ILE A 105 -1.62 -28.29 -5.77
CA ILE A 105 -1.03 -29.62 -6.06
C ILE A 105 0.44 -29.57 -6.47
N GLN A 106 0.97 -28.37 -6.72
CA GLN A 106 2.35 -28.16 -7.10
C GLN A 106 2.78 -26.71 -6.86
N GLU A 107 3.99 -26.54 -6.35
CA GLU A 107 4.74 -25.29 -6.41
C GLU A 107 5.94 -25.51 -7.34
N VAL A 108 6.19 -24.57 -8.25
CA VAL A 108 7.34 -24.57 -9.17
C VAL A 108 8.18 -23.34 -8.84
N PRO A 109 9.24 -23.47 -8.03
CA PRO A 109 10.10 -22.35 -7.69
C PRO A 109 10.85 -21.87 -8.94
N LEU A 110 10.89 -20.56 -9.16
CA LEU A 110 11.65 -19.94 -10.23
C LEU A 110 12.67 -18.97 -9.63
N LYS A 111 13.84 -18.87 -10.25
CA LYS A 111 14.88 -17.94 -9.79
C LYS A 111 14.36 -16.51 -9.80
N THR A 112 13.61 -16.18 -10.84
CA THR A 112 12.92 -14.90 -11.03
C THR A 112 11.58 -15.16 -11.73
N ALA A 113 10.55 -14.35 -11.46
CA ALA A 113 9.27 -14.41 -12.16
C ALA A 113 8.53 -13.08 -11.99
N TRP A 114 7.61 -12.78 -12.90
CA TRP A 114 6.71 -11.63 -12.73
C TRP A 114 5.36 -11.88 -13.40
N LEU A 115 4.95 -11.04 -14.36
CA LEU A 115 3.60 -10.98 -14.90
C LEU A 115 3.24 -12.08 -15.92
N GLY A 116 4.05 -12.24 -16.97
CA GLY A 116 3.64 -12.92 -18.19
C GLY A 116 3.52 -14.44 -18.06
N LEU A 117 2.37 -14.98 -18.46
CA LEU A 117 2.07 -16.42 -18.57
C LEU A 117 1.37 -16.68 -19.91
N ALA A 118 1.95 -17.54 -20.77
CA ALA A 118 1.35 -17.86 -22.07
C ALA A 118 1.54 -19.33 -22.44
N TRP A 119 0.46 -20.00 -22.84
CA TRP A 119 0.52 -21.36 -23.35
C TRP A 119 0.97 -21.40 -24.81
N SER A 120 1.79 -22.39 -25.16
CA SER A 120 2.05 -22.76 -26.55
C SER A 120 0.77 -23.21 -27.25
N GLY A 121 0.70 -23.06 -28.58
CA GLY A 121 -0.50 -23.42 -29.34
C GLY A 121 -0.89 -24.90 -29.31
N ASP A 122 0.06 -25.79 -29.05
CA ASP A 122 -0.18 -27.23 -28.82
C ASP A 122 -0.56 -27.55 -27.37
N GLY A 123 -0.44 -26.57 -26.47
CA GLY A 123 -0.75 -26.68 -25.06
C GLY A 123 0.22 -27.51 -24.23
N HIS A 124 1.41 -27.82 -24.76
CA HIS A 124 2.42 -28.64 -24.07
C HIS A 124 3.50 -27.84 -23.36
N THR A 125 3.54 -26.51 -23.53
CA THR A 125 4.53 -25.63 -22.93
C THR A 125 3.86 -24.39 -22.34
N LEU A 126 4.21 -24.03 -21.11
CA LEU A 126 3.90 -22.74 -20.51
C LEU A 126 5.14 -21.84 -20.58
N PHE A 127 5.01 -20.70 -21.25
CA PHE A 127 6.00 -19.63 -21.24
C PHE A 127 5.75 -18.70 -20.06
N VAL A 128 6.82 -18.38 -19.31
CA VAL A 128 6.75 -17.57 -18.09
C VAL A 128 7.78 -16.47 -18.14
N SER A 129 7.36 -15.23 -17.91
CA SER A 129 8.26 -14.09 -17.82
C SER A 129 9.15 -14.17 -16.60
N GLY A 130 10.43 -13.90 -16.77
CA GLY A 130 11.40 -13.92 -15.67
C GLY A 130 11.48 -12.64 -14.87
N GLY A 131 10.65 -11.62 -15.11
CA GLY A 131 10.73 -10.37 -14.35
C GLY A 131 12.08 -9.67 -14.49
N ASN A 132 12.55 -9.06 -13.41
CA ASN A 132 13.91 -8.54 -13.28
C ASN A 132 14.75 -9.51 -12.45
N ALA A 133 16.04 -9.58 -12.78
CA ALA A 133 17.01 -10.42 -12.07
C ALA A 133 18.15 -9.60 -11.47
N ASN A 134 18.02 -8.27 -11.48
CA ASN A 134 19.00 -7.35 -10.93
C ASN A 134 18.52 -6.91 -9.53
N GLY A 135 19.27 -7.23 -8.48
CA GLY A 135 18.85 -7.07 -7.09
C GLY A 135 20.06 -6.93 -6.16
N GLU A 136 19.97 -6.09 -5.11
CA GLU A 136 21.08 -5.89 -4.15
C GLU A 136 21.62 -7.21 -3.56
N LYS A 137 20.75 -8.21 -3.35
CA LYS A 137 21.10 -9.51 -2.77
C LYS A 137 21.89 -10.44 -3.71
N LYS A 138 22.28 -10.00 -4.91
CA LYS A 138 23.09 -10.76 -5.88
C LYS A 138 22.67 -12.23 -5.94
N ILE A 139 21.41 -12.47 -6.29
CA ILE A 139 21.07 -13.77 -6.88
C ILE A 139 22.03 -13.88 -8.09
N GLU A 140 23.05 -14.75 -8.00
CA GLU A 140 24.21 -14.81 -8.94
C GLU A 140 23.82 -14.28 -10.31
N ALA A 141 24.38 -13.11 -10.70
CA ALA A 141 24.02 -12.31 -11.88
C ALA A 141 23.32 -13.13 -12.97
N SER A 142 22.02 -13.38 -12.78
CA SER A 142 21.25 -14.19 -13.70
C SER A 142 20.59 -13.24 -14.64
N LEU A 143 20.62 -13.56 -15.91
CA LEU A 143 19.67 -12.96 -16.83
C LEU A 143 18.29 -13.47 -16.44
N ALA A 144 17.31 -12.58 -16.25
CA ALA A 144 15.91 -12.95 -16.21
C ALA A 144 15.53 -13.51 -17.59
N PRO A 145 15.20 -14.81 -17.73
CA PRO A 145 14.84 -15.37 -19.02
C PRO A 145 13.33 -15.32 -19.23
N ILE A 146 12.86 -15.70 -20.41
CA ILE A 146 11.54 -16.30 -20.56
C ILE A 146 11.70 -17.81 -20.35
N TYR A 147 11.08 -18.37 -19.33
CA TYR A 147 11.11 -19.81 -19.06
C TYR A 147 10.11 -20.53 -19.96
N ALA A 148 10.50 -21.69 -20.49
CA ALA A 148 9.60 -22.63 -21.15
C ALA A 148 9.47 -23.87 -20.27
N LEU A 149 8.30 -24.10 -19.68
CA LEU A 149 8.01 -25.23 -18.80
C LEU A 149 7.13 -26.24 -19.53
N ALA A 150 7.58 -27.50 -19.61
CA ALA A 150 6.75 -28.53 -20.20
C ALA A 150 5.53 -28.83 -19.30
N TYR A 151 4.40 -29.14 -19.93
CA TYR A 151 3.15 -29.45 -19.25
C TYR A 151 2.61 -30.80 -19.70
N ARG A 152 2.32 -31.68 -18.73
CA ARG A 152 1.73 -32.99 -18.97
C ARG A 152 0.79 -33.35 -17.84
N ASN A 153 -0.44 -33.72 -18.18
CA ASN A 153 -1.42 -34.30 -17.26
C ASN A 153 -1.63 -33.52 -15.95
N GLY A 154 -1.87 -32.20 -16.04
CA GLY A 154 -2.14 -31.38 -14.85
C GLY A 154 -0.90 -30.99 -14.05
N ARG A 155 0.31 -31.19 -14.57
CA ARG A 155 1.56 -30.82 -13.89
C ARG A 155 2.52 -30.12 -14.84
N LEU A 156 3.28 -29.18 -14.28
CA LEU A 156 4.41 -28.54 -14.94
C LEU A 156 5.69 -29.29 -14.57
N ASP A 157 6.65 -29.38 -15.48
CA ASP A 157 7.98 -29.85 -15.12
C ASP A 157 8.61 -28.87 -14.13
N PRO A 158 9.26 -29.35 -13.04
CA PRO A 158 9.83 -28.48 -12.02
C PRO A 158 11.06 -27.70 -12.49
N LYS A 159 11.60 -28.04 -13.67
CA LYS A 159 12.70 -27.35 -14.32
C LYS A 159 12.26 -26.91 -15.73
N PRO A 160 12.66 -25.71 -16.18
CA PRO A 160 12.44 -25.27 -17.55
C PRO A 160 13.09 -26.25 -18.53
N VAL A 161 12.37 -26.58 -19.61
CA VAL A 161 12.94 -27.32 -20.76
C VAL A 161 13.74 -26.40 -21.68
N ALA A 162 13.50 -25.09 -21.61
CA ALA A 162 14.32 -24.07 -22.24
C ALA A 162 14.23 -22.73 -21.48
N GLU A 163 15.22 -21.87 -21.66
CA GLU A 163 15.26 -20.49 -21.16
C GLU A 163 15.65 -19.56 -22.30
N PHE A 164 14.80 -18.58 -22.63
CA PHE A 164 15.07 -17.62 -23.69
C PHE A 164 15.70 -16.37 -23.07
N LYS A 165 16.90 -16.03 -23.50
CA LYS A 165 17.71 -14.96 -22.92
C LYS A 165 18.03 -13.93 -23.98
N ASP A 166 17.94 -12.66 -23.59
CA ASP A 166 18.43 -11.56 -24.40
C ASP A 166 19.78 -11.12 -23.85
N LEU A 167 20.86 -11.50 -24.54
CA LEU A 167 22.22 -11.15 -24.17
C LEU A 167 22.68 -9.82 -24.79
N THR A 168 21.81 -9.18 -25.57
CA THR A 168 22.16 -7.96 -26.33
C THR A 168 21.76 -6.68 -25.59
N VAL A 169 20.95 -6.81 -24.53
CA VAL A 169 20.58 -5.72 -23.62
C VAL A 169 21.21 -6.01 -22.25
N PRO A 170 21.77 -5.01 -21.56
CA PRO A 170 22.31 -5.22 -20.23
C PRO A 170 21.27 -5.77 -19.24
N THR A 171 21.71 -6.63 -18.32
CA THR A 171 20.85 -7.27 -17.31
C THR A 171 20.09 -6.26 -16.46
N GLU A 172 20.73 -5.14 -16.14
CA GLU A 172 20.17 -4.05 -15.36
C GLU A 172 19.09 -3.29 -16.11
N GLN A 173 18.94 -3.48 -17.42
CA GLN A 173 17.88 -2.89 -18.26
C GLN A 173 16.81 -3.92 -18.67
N THR A 174 16.90 -5.15 -18.19
CA THR A 174 16.00 -6.24 -18.57
C THR A 174 14.99 -6.51 -17.46
N TRP A 175 13.72 -6.28 -17.75
CA TRP A 175 12.60 -6.71 -16.92
C TRP A 175 11.49 -7.26 -17.82
N TRP A 176 11.38 -8.59 -17.92
CA TRP A 176 10.33 -9.21 -18.72
C TRP A 176 8.97 -9.15 -18.02
N SER A 177 8.00 -8.59 -18.72
CA SER A 177 6.62 -8.43 -18.26
C SER A 177 5.67 -9.37 -18.98
N GLY A 178 4.76 -8.86 -19.80
CA GLY A 178 3.78 -9.64 -20.55
C GLY A 178 4.45 -10.55 -21.56
N VAL A 179 3.89 -11.74 -21.75
CA VAL A 179 4.35 -12.76 -22.70
C VAL A 179 3.16 -13.24 -23.51
N HIS A 180 3.35 -13.42 -24.81
CA HIS A 180 2.31 -13.91 -25.71
C HIS A 180 2.87 -14.91 -26.73
N SER A 181 2.19 -16.05 -26.91
CA SER A 181 2.59 -17.07 -27.88
C SER A 181 1.91 -16.85 -29.24
N ASP A 182 2.70 -16.61 -30.30
CA ASP A 182 2.25 -16.64 -31.70
C ASP A 182 2.58 -18.01 -32.31
N SER A 183 1.69 -18.98 -32.04
CA SER A 183 1.86 -20.37 -32.49
C SER A 183 1.84 -20.52 -34.02
N LYS A 184 1.16 -19.62 -34.74
CA LYS A 184 1.10 -19.65 -36.21
C LYS A 184 2.47 -19.40 -36.83
N ARG A 185 3.31 -18.60 -36.19
CA ARG A 185 4.67 -18.28 -36.64
C ARG A 185 5.77 -18.98 -35.87
N GLY A 186 5.41 -19.71 -34.80
CA GLY A 186 6.38 -20.32 -33.90
C GLY A 186 7.20 -19.27 -33.14
N LEU A 187 6.56 -18.18 -32.72
CA LEU A 187 7.20 -17.09 -31.98
C LEU A 187 6.62 -16.94 -30.57
N VAL A 188 7.41 -16.42 -29.65
CA VAL A 188 7.00 -15.95 -28.33
C VAL A 188 7.38 -14.48 -28.22
N TRP A 189 6.38 -13.62 -28.09
CA TRP A 189 6.57 -12.20 -27.85
C TRP A 189 6.69 -11.93 -26.35
N ALA A 190 7.63 -11.08 -25.95
CA ALA A 190 7.79 -10.64 -24.57
C ALA A 190 8.04 -9.14 -24.52
N ALA A 191 7.35 -8.46 -23.61
CA ALA A 191 7.58 -7.05 -23.32
C ALA A 191 8.75 -6.92 -22.34
N ASN A 192 9.75 -6.11 -22.70
CA ASN A 192 10.78 -5.71 -21.75
C ASN A 192 10.33 -4.38 -21.12
N ARG A 193 9.74 -4.42 -19.92
CA ARG A 193 9.36 -3.23 -19.15
C ARG A 193 10.55 -2.27 -18.96
N GLY A 194 11.76 -2.82 -18.88
CA GLY A 194 12.94 -2.09 -18.45
C GLY A 194 12.91 -1.70 -16.97
N THR A 195 13.95 -0.99 -16.56
CA THR A 195 14.21 -0.60 -15.17
C THR A 195 14.34 0.92 -14.99
N SER A 196 14.23 1.68 -16.08
CA SER A 196 14.31 3.14 -16.11
C SER A 196 13.00 3.75 -16.59
N MET A 197 12.93 5.09 -16.60
CA MET A 197 11.78 5.84 -17.09
C MET A 197 11.77 6.04 -18.62
N SER A 198 12.57 5.27 -19.37
CA SER A 198 12.72 5.42 -20.82
C SER A 198 11.86 4.43 -21.60
N ALA A 199 11.57 4.77 -22.85
CA ALA A 199 10.97 3.85 -23.80
C ALA A 199 11.86 2.62 -23.99
N THR A 200 11.23 1.46 -24.22
CA THR A 200 11.90 0.16 -24.30
C THR A 200 11.27 -0.71 -25.39
N ASP A 201 11.57 -2.01 -25.42
CA ASP A 201 11.28 -2.88 -26.55
C ASP A 201 10.30 -4.01 -26.22
N VAL A 202 9.61 -4.47 -27.26
CA VAL A 202 9.02 -5.82 -27.30
C VAL A 202 9.88 -6.69 -28.20
N VAL A 203 10.18 -7.90 -27.74
CA VAL A 203 11.08 -8.86 -28.41
C VAL A 203 10.30 -10.11 -28.80
N ALA A 204 10.52 -10.60 -30.02
CA ALA A 204 10.04 -11.90 -30.46
C ALA A 204 11.17 -12.92 -30.43
N PHE A 205 10.97 -14.01 -29.69
CA PHE A 205 11.85 -15.18 -29.66
C PHE A 205 11.27 -16.28 -30.55
N ASP A 206 12.14 -17.06 -31.20
CA ASP A 206 11.76 -18.33 -31.80
C ASP A 206 11.38 -19.32 -30.69
N ALA A 207 10.17 -19.86 -30.76
CA ALA A 207 9.58 -20.67 -29.69
C ALA A 207 10.31 -22.01 -29.45
N ARG A 208 11.18 -22.45 -30.37
CA ARG A 208 11.94 -23.70 -30.25
C ARG A 208 13.37 -23.48 -29.78
N SER A 209 14.06 -22.53 -30.41
CA SER A 209 15.48 -22.26 -30.17
C SER A 209 15.74 -21.17 -29.13
N GLY A 210 14.73 -20.33 -28.82
CA GLY A 210 14.91 -19.14 -27.99
C GLY A 210 15.71 -18.03 -28.67
N ALA A 211 16.01 -18.15 -29.97
CA ALA A 211 16.74 -17.13 -30.70
C ALA A 211 15.87 -15.89 -30.93
N ILE A 212 16.43 -14.70 -30.71
CA ILE A 212 15.74 -13.44 -31.03
C ILE A 212 15.53 -13.34 -32.54
N LYS A 213 14.29 -13.06 -32.95
CA LYS A 213 13.88 -12.89 -34.33
C LYS A 213 13.51 -11.45 -34.67
N ARG A 214 12.90 -10.73 -33.73
CA ARG A 214 12.42 -9.36 -33.92
C ARG A 214 12.60 -8.55 -32.65
N ARG A 215 12.82 -7.25 -32.80
CA ARG A 215 12.80 -6.26 -31.72
C ARG A 215 12.10 -5.02 -32.23
N VAL A 216 11.12 -4.55 -31.47
CA VAL A 216 10.35 -3.35 -31.82
C VAL A 216 10.34 -2.40 -30.63
N HIS A 217 10.79 -1.17 -30.86
CA HIS A 217 10.76 -0.12 -29.86
C HIS A 217 9.34 0.41 -29.67
N VAL A 218 8.90 0.51 -28.42
CA VAL A 218 7.53 0.89 -28.01
C VAL A 218 7.59 2.00 -26.95
N GLY A 219 6.51 2.25 -26.21
CA GLY A 219 6.46 3.28 -25.17
C GLY A 219 7.22 2.91 -23.88
N VAL A 220 7.06 3.75 -22.86
CA VAL A 220 7.66 3.54 -21.53
C VAL A 220 6.97 2.42 -20.75
N SER A 221 7.77 1.54 -20.16
CA SER A 221 7.32 0.41 -19.32
C SER A 221 6.23 -0.46 -19.97
N PRO A 222 6.49 -1.10 -21.12
CA PRO A 222 5.54 -2.01 -21.74
C PRO A 222 5.18 -3.16 -20.79
N TYR A 223 3.89 -3.45 -20.67
CA TYR A 223 3.35 -4.29 -19.60
C TYR A 223 2.68 -5.56 -20.12
N GLU A 224 1.56 -5.48 -20.83
CA GLU A 224 0.84 -6.65 -21.36
C GLU A 224 0.85 -6.67 -22.90
N LEU A 225 0.71 -7.86 -23.47
CA LEU A 225 0.72 -8.10 -24.91
C LEU A 225 -0.57 -8.77 -25.39
N ALA A 226 -1.20 -8.20 -26.42
CA ALA A 226 -2.37 -8.80 -27.08
C ALA A 226 -2.17 -8.90 -28.60
N LEU A 227 -2.14 -10.12 -29.14
CA LEU A 227 -2.06 -10.35 -30.58
C LEU A 227 -3.46 -10.36 -31.21
N ALA A 228 -3.65 -9.55 -32.25
CA ALA A 228 -4.89 -9.51 -33.01
C ALA A 228 -5.23 -10.89 -33.62
N PRO A 229 -6.51 -11.23 -33.85
CA PRO A 229 -6.89 -12.57 -34.33
C PRO A 229 -6.36 -12.87 -35.75
N ASP A 230 -6.21 -11.81 -36.56
CA ASP A 230 -5.59 -11.86 -37.88
C ASP A 230 -4.07 -12.13 -37.84
N GLY A 231 -3.46 -12.05 -36.64
CA GLY A 231 -2.03 -12.21 -36.41
C GLY A 231 -1.17 -11.13 -37.06
N LYS A 232 -1.75 -10.01 -37.51
CA LYS A 232 -1.02 -8.94 -38.20
C LYS A 232 -0.56 -7.83 -37.27
N ARG A 233 -1.23 -7.65 -36.14
CA ARG A 233 -0.97 -6.56 -35.20
C ARG A 233 -0.81 -7.07 -33.78
N LEU A 234 0.20 -6.54 -33.08
CA LEU A 234 0.42 -6.74 -31.66
C LEU A 234 0.15 -5.43 -30.92
N PHE A 235 -0.70 -5.49 -29.91
CA PHE A 235 -1.01 -4.37 -29.03
C PHE A 235 -0.18 -4.49 -27.75
N VAL A 236 0.35 -3.36 -27.29
CA VAL A 236 1.24 -3.28 -26.13
C VAL A 236 0.76 -2.16 -25.22
N SER A 237 0.41 -2.47 -23.97
CA SER A 237 0.07 -1.44 -22.99
C SER A 237 1.35 -0.81 -22.45
N ASN A 238 1.44 0.52 -22.47
CA ASN A 238 2.61 1.27 -22.00
C ASN A 238 2.31 1.83 -20.61
N TRP A 239 2.62 1.04 -19.57
CA TRP A 239 2.21 1.30 -18.19
C TRP A 239 2.78 2.59 -17.61
N GLY A 240 3.96 3.01 -18.12
CA GLY A 240 4.64 4.27 -17.83
C GLY A 240 4.02 5.50 -18.51
N GLU A 241 3.03 5.30 -19.38
CA GLU A 241 2.39 6.35 -20.18
C GLU A 241 0.85 6.30 -20.08
N LYS A 242 0.18 6.92 -21.05
CA LYS A 242 -1.27 6.88 -21.26
C LYS A 242 -1.62 6.31 -22.64
N THR A 243 -0.88 5.28 -23.06
CA THR A 243 -0.94 4.83 -24.45
C THR A 243 -0.91 3.31 -24.61
N VAL A 244 -1.45 2.86 -25.75
CA VAL A 244 -1.25 1.50 -26.28
C VAL A 244 -0.53 1.60 -27.62
N SER A 245 0.64 0.98 -27.73
CA SER A 245 1.35 0.87 -29.01
C SER A 245 0.74 -0.23 -29.87
N VAL A 246 0.57 0.05 -31.16
CA VAL A 246 0.10 -0.89 -32.18
C VAL A 246 1.28 -1.23 -33.09
N VAL A 247 1.81 -2.43 -32.94
CA VAL A 247 2.94 -2.94 -33.73
C VAL A 247 2.39 -3.74 -34.91
N ASP A 248 2.81 -3.38 -36.12
CA ASP A 248 2.59 -4.22 -37.30
C ASP A 248 3.68 -5.30 -37.37
N ILE A 249 3.25 -6.56 -37.39
CA ILE A 249 4.15 -7.72 -37.30
C ILE A 249 5.01 -7.87 -38.55
N ALA A 250 4.49 -7.50 -39.72
CA ALA A 250 5.18 -7.69 -40.99
C ALA A 250 6.31 -6.67 -41.19
N SER A 251 6.04 -5.40 -40.87
CA SER A 251 6.99 -4.29 -41.00
C SER A 251 7.87 -4.08 -39.76
N GLU A 252 7.53 -4.70 -38.63
CA GLU A 252 8.26 -4.59 -37.35
C GLU A 252 8.31 -3.15 -36.81
N LYS A 253 7.22 -2.42 -36.99
CA LYS A 253 7.13 -1.01 -36.58
C LYS A 253 5.86 -0.73 -35.80
N VAL A 254 5.95 0.23 -34.89
CA VAL A 254 4.77 0.87 -34.31
C VAL A 254 4.10 1.69 -35.42
N ILE A 255 2.90 1.26 -35.83
CA ILE A 255 2.09 1.94 -36.87
C ILE A 255 1.11 2.93 -36.28
N LYS A 256 0.81 2.82 -34.97
CA LYS A 256 -0.06 3.76 -34.24
C LYS A 256 0.22 3.69 -32.75
N THR A 257 0.05 4.82 -32.06
CA THR A 257 0.03 4.91 -30.60
C THR A 257 -1.33 5.45 -30.20
N LEU A 258 -2.13 4.63 -29.52
CA LEU A 258 -3.52 4.94 -29.18
C LEU A 258 -3.59 5.59 -27.79
N PRO A 259 -4.19 6.77 -27.64
CA PRO A 259 -4.38 7.37 -26.33
C PRO A 259 -5.40 6.58 -25.52
N VAL A 260 -5.08 6.33 -24.26
CA VAL A 260 -5.94 5.72 -23.24
C VAL A 260 -5.79 6.48 -21.91
N GLY A 261 -6.22 5.90 -20.79
CA GLY A 261 -6.05 6.49 -19.46
C GLY A 261 -4.67 6.25 -18.84
N PHE A 262 -4.45 6.75 -17.61
CA PHE A 262 -3.21 6.52 -16.87
C PHE A 262 -3.03 5.05 -16.45
N ASN A 263 -1.77 4.60 -16.46
CA ASN A 263 -1.38 3.24 -16.11
C ASN A 263 -2.16 2.16 -16.87
N PRO A 264 -2.13 2.16 -18.22
CA PRO A 264 -2.69 1.06 -18.98
C PRO A 264 -1.90 -0.21 -18.67
N ASN A 265 -2.58 -1.24 -18.15
CA ASN A 265 -1.95 -2.47 -17.68
C ASN A 265 -2.49 -3.72 -18.39
N ASP A 266 -3.33 -4.53 -17.74
CA ASP A 266 -3.89 -5.76 -18.29
C ASP A 266 -4.77 -5.46 -19.51
N MET A 267 -4.73 -6.37 -20.48
CA MET A 267 -5.47 -6.28 -21.71
C MET A 267 -6.11 -7.63 -22.06
N VAL A 268 -7.38 -7.59 -22.45
CA VAL A 268 -8.07 -8.78 -22.97
C VAL A 268 -8.74 -8.48 -24.31
N LEU A 269 -8.47 -9.35 -25.29
CA LEU A 269 -9.00 -9.23 -26.65
C LEU A 269 -10.22 -10.15 -26.82
N ALA A 270 -11.36 -9.55 -27.15
CA ALA A 270 -12.54 -10.29 -27.53
C ALA A 270 -12.46 -10.78 -28.99
N ALA A 271 -13.14 -11.90 -29.27
CA ALA A 271 -13.18 -12.51 -30.59
C ALA A 271 -13.78 -11.59 -31.69
N ASP A 272 -14.58 -10.60 -31.29
CA ASP A 272 -15.14 -9.60 -32.20
C ASP A 272 -14.16 -8.45 -32.51
N GLY A 273 -12.93 -8.52 -32.01
CA GLY A 273 -11.90 -7.51 -32.24
C GLY A 273 -11.99 -6.28 -31.34
N ARG A 274 -12.77 -6.30 -30.24
CA ARG A 274 -12.63 -5.32 -29.16
C ARG A 274 -11.48 -5.68 -28.24
N LEU A 275 -10.57 -4.75 -28.00
CA LEU A 275 -9.52 -4.85 -26.99
C LEU A 275 -9.93 -4.01 -25.78
N PHE A 276 -10.03 -4.66 -24.61
CA PHE A 276 -10.30 -4.00 -23.33
C PHE A 276 -8.97 -3.75 -22.63
N VAL A 277 -8.76 -2.52 -22.14
CA VAL A 277 -7.49 -2.06 -21.55
C VAL A 277 -7.80 -1.42 -20.20
N ALA A 278 -7.34 -2.04 -19.11
CA ALA A 278 -7.52 -1.49 -17.77
C ALA A 278 -6.54 -0.33 -17.53
N CYS A 279 -7.03 0.76 -16.95
CA CYS A 279 -6.27 1.98 -16.63
C CYS A 279 -6.38 2.24 -15.13
N SER A 280 -5.40 1.73 -14.38
CA SER A 280 -5.48 1.60 -12.91
C SER A 280 -5.51 2.93 -12.17
N ASN A 281 -4.88 3.98 -12.72
CA ASN A 281 -4.80 5.29 -12.08
C ASN A 281 -5.84 6.26 -12.66
N GLU A 282 -6.98 5.73 -13.12
CA GLU A 282 -8.11 6.51 -13.69
C GLU A 282 -9.47 5.77 -13.59
N ASN A 283 -9.61 4.76 -12.70
CA ASN A 283 -10.86 4.00 -12.44
C ASN A 283 -11.58 3.44 -13.69
N THR A 284 -10.88 3.22 -14.81
CA THR A 284 -11.52 2.97 -16.11
C THR A 284 -10.94 1.79 -16.88
N VAL A 285 -11.77 1.25 -17.78
CA VAL A 285 -11.37 0.30 -18.83
C VAL A 285 -11.69 0.90 -20.19
N TYR A 286 -10.68 1.12 -21.01
CA TYR A 286 -10.81 1.60 -22.38
C TYR A 286 -11.14 0.44 -23.32
N VAL A 287 -11.98 0.69 -24.33
CA VAL A 287 -12.35 -0.30 -25.35
C VAL A 287 -11.88 0.20 -26.71
N ILE A 288 -11.02 -0.56 -27.38
CA ILE A 288 -10.45 -0.23 -28.68
C ILE A 288 -11.00 -1.18 -29.74
N ASP A 289 -11.44 -0.66 -30.90
CA ASP A 289 -11.66 -1.48 -32.09
C ASP A 289 -10.30 -1.80 -32.72
N THR A 290 -9.88 -3.05 -32.66
CA THR A 290 -8.60 -3.46 -33.23
C THR A 290 -8.55 -3.39 -34.75
N ARG A 291 -9.69 -3.24 -35.45
CA ARG A 291 -9.76 -3.14 -36.91
C ARG A 291 -9.57 -1.70 -37.36
N THR A 292 -10.31 -0.76 -36.76
CA THR A 292 -10.20 0.68 -37.08
C THR A 292 -9.05 1.37 -36.34
N LEU A 293 -8.55 0.74 -35.27
CA LEU A 293 -7.55 1.28 -34.36
C LEU A 293 -8.03 2.57 -33.69
N GLU A 294 -9.24 2.54 -33.13
CA GLU A 294 -9.86 3.68 -32.47
C GLU A 294 -10.44 3.27 -31.13
N VAL A 295 -10.39 4.17 -30.15
CA VAL A 295 -11.12 4.01 -28.89
C VAL A 295 -12.61 4.19 -29.16
N MET A 296 -13.40 3.17 -28.85
CA MET A 296 -14.85 3.16 -29.03
C MET A 296 -15.60 3.57 -27.75
N GLN A 297 -15.07 3.20 -26.58
CA GLN A 297 -15.74 3.39 -25.29
C GLN A 297 -14.73 3.55 -24.16
N VAL A 298 -15.19 4.17 -23.07
CA VAL A 298 -14.53 4.17 -21.76
C VAL A 298 -15.55 3.69 -20.74
N ILE A 299 -15.21 2.63 -20.01
CA ILE A 299 -16.06 2.02 -19.00
C ILE A 299 -15.50 2.46 -17.64
N SER A 300 -16.26 3.24 -16.88
CA SER A 300 -15.91 3.49 -15.47
C SER A 300 -16.27 2.25 -14.64
N THR A 301 -15.33 1.78 -13.82
CA THR A 301 -15.54 0.68 -12.88
C THR A 301 -15.67 1.16 -11.43
N ALA A 302 -15.79 2.47 -11.23
CA ALA A 302 -16.00 3.08 -9.93
C ALA A 302 -17.35 2.67 -9.30
N LEU A 303 -17.35 2.54 -7.97
CA LEU A 303 -18.57 2.25 -7.20
C LEU A 303 -19.57 3.41 -7.24
N TYR A 304 -19.07 4.64 -7.32
CA TYR A 304 -19.90 5.84 -7.36
C TYR A 304 -19.56 6.71 -8.57
N PRO A 305 -20.54 7.41 -9.18
CA PRO A 305 -20.33 8.17 -10.41
C PRO A 305 -19.27 9.28 -10.33
N LYS A 306 -19.06 9.86 -9.15
CA LYS A 306 -18.08 10.93 -8.95
C LYS A 306 -16.85 10.45 -8.17
N ALA A 307 -16.71 9.15 -7.93
CA ALA A 307 -15.60 8.63 -7.16
C ALA A 307 -14.27 9.12 -7.75
N PRO A 308 -13.41 9.77 -6.95
CA PRO A 308 -12.05 10.08 -7.34
C PRO A 308 -11.25 8.78 -7.42
N GLU A 309 -9.98 8.88 -7.73
CA GLU A 309 -9.11 7.74 -7.92
C GLU A 309 -9.03 6.82 -6.69
N GLY A 310 -8.89 5.52 -6.97
CA GLY A 310 -8.80 4.46 -5.96
C GLY A 310 -9.68 3.24 -6.21
N SER A 311 -10.30 3.07 -7.37
CA SER A 311 -10.86 1.77 -7.77
C SER A 311 -9.79 0.81 -8.30
N THR A 312 -8.76 1.36 -8.95
CA THR A 312 -7.56 0.62 -9.39
C THR A 312 -7.87 -0.65 -10.20
N PRO A 313 -8.52 -0.54 -11.38
CA PRO A 313 -8.73 -1.68 -12.25
C PRO A 313 -7.40 -2.22 -12.77
N ASN A 314 -7.06 -3.48 -12.51
CA ASN A 314 -5.74 -4.01 -12.83
C ASN A 314 -5.66 -5.45 -13.37
N SER A 315 -6.79 -6.15 -13.43
CA SER A 315 -6.90 -7.46 -14.10
C SER A 315 -8.26 -7.64 -14.78
N LEU A 316 -8.24 -8.27 -15.95
CA LEU A 316 -9.41 -8.47 -16.81
C LEU A 316 -9.62 -9.95 -17.14
N SER A 317 -10.86 -10.42 -17.05
CA SER A 317 -11.23 -11.77 -17.52
C SER A 317 -12.53 -11.76 -18.33
N LEU A 318 -12.48 -12.29 -19.55
CA LEU A 318 -13.57 -12.24 -20.53
C LEU A 318 -14.41 -13.52 -20.54
N ASP A 319 -15.72 -13.39 -20.32
CA ASP A 319 -16.69 -14.47 -20.52
C ASP A 319 -17.42 -14.30 -21.86
N ALA A 320 -16.88 -14.92 -22.91
CA ALA A 320 -17.47 -14.86 -24.24
C ALA A 320 -18.86 -15.51 -24.34
N LYS A 321 -19.19 -16.46 -23.45
CA LYS A 321 -20.46 -17.20 -23.45
C LYS A 321 -21.56 -16.35 -22.84
N ARG A 322 -21.29 -15.72 -21.70
CA ARG A 322 -22.25 -14.84 -21.00
C ARG A 322 -22.24 -13.40 -21.52
N LYS A 323 -21.25 -13.05 -22.36
CA LYS A 323 -20.97 -11.68 -22.82
C LYS A 323 -20.68 -10.75 -21.66
N LEU A 324 -19.82 -11.22 -20.75
CA LEU A 324 -19.39 -10.45 -19.58
C LEU A 324 -17.89 -10.18 -19.64
N LEU A 325 -17.49 -9.07 -19.05
CA LEU A 325 -16.12 -8.77 -18.66
C LEU A 325 -16.08 -8.64 -17.14
N PHE A 326 -15.16 -9.37 -16.51
CA PHE A 326 -14.84 -9.22 -15.09
C PHE A 326 -13.61 -8.31 -14.97
N VAL A 327 -13.66 -7.34 -14.06
CA VAL A 327 -12.59 -6.37 -13.81
C VAL A 327 -12.26 -6.38 -12.33
N ALA A 328 -11.02 -6.70 -11.96
CA ALA A 328 -10.57 -6.61 -10.58
C ALA A 328 -10.30 -5.14 -10.25
N ASN A 329 -11.04 -4.59 -9.30
CA ASN A 329 -10.81 -3.28 -8.71
C ASN A 329 -10.02 -3.49 -7.42
N ALA A 330 -8.69 -3.36 -7.50
CA ALA A 330 -7.79 -3.76 -6.42
C ALA A 330 -8.10 -3.03 -5.10
N ASP A 331 -8.22 -1.71 -5.16
CA ASP A 331 -8.34 -0.87 -3.98
C ASP A 331 -9.76 -0.84 -3.40
N ASN A 332 -10.78 -1.11 -4.22
CA ASN A 332 -12.14 -1.34 -3.72
C ASN A 332 -12.34 -2.74 -3.11
N ASN A 333 -11.40 -3.67 -3.34
CA ASN A 333 -11.50 -5.07 -2.92
C ASN A 333 -12.73 -5.76 -3.54
N ASP A 334 -12.97 -5.52 -4.82
CA ASP A 334 -14.10 -6.09 -5.57
C ASP A 334 -13.73 -6.51 -6.99
N VAL A 335 -14.67 -7.23 -7.62
CA VAL A 335 -14.67 -7.50 -9.05
C VAL A 335 -15.93 -6.90 -9.67
N ALA A 336 -15.77 -5.91 -10.55
CA ALA A 336 -16.85 -5.36 -11.36
C ALA A 336 -17.26 -6.37 -12.44
N VAL A 337 -18.58 -6.54 -12.62
CA VAL A 337 -19.18 -7.40 -13.64
C VAL A 337 -19.80 -6.51 -14.71
N VAL A 338 -19.26 -6.57 -15.93
CA VAL A 338 -19.65 -5.67 -17.02
C VAL A 338 -20.33 -6.45 -18.14
N ASP A 339 -21.53 -6.04 -18.53
CA ASP A 339 -22.18 -6.50 -19.76
C ASP A 339 -21.50 -5.87 -20.97
N ILE A 340 -21.08 -6.72 -21.90
CA ILE A 340 -20.41 -6.34 -23.15
C ILE A 340 -21.14 -6.92 -24.37
N ALA A 341 -22.40 -7.35 -24.23
CA ALA A 341 -23.19 -7.96 -25.30
C ALA A 341 -23.35 -7.02 -26.50
N LYS A 342 -23.48 -5.71 -26.26
CA LYS A 342 -23.52 -4.69 -27.31
C LYS A 342 -22.10 -4.20 -27.59
N ARG A 343 -21.75 -4.07 -28.87
CA ARG A 343 -20.40 -3.67 -29.26
C ARG A 343 -20.13 -2.19 -28.96
N GLU A 344 -21.17 -1.37 -29.05
CA GLU A 344 -21.13 0.09 -29.00
C GLU A 344 -21.30 0.62 -27.57
N THR A 345 -21.84 -0.20 -26.66
CA THR A 345 -22.12 0.19 -25.27
C THR A 345 -21.86 -0.98 -24.33
N SER A 346 -21.18 -0.70 -23.21
CA SER A 346 -20.95 -1.65 -22.13
C SER A 346 -21.57 -1.10 -20.84
N GLN A 347 -22.03 -1.97 -19.95
CA GLN A 347 -22.69 -1.55 -18.71
C GLN A 347 -22.17 -2.35 -17.51
N VAL A 348 -21.72 -1.66 -16.46
CA VAL A 348 -21.44 -2.31 -15.18
C VAL A 348 -22.76 -2.76 -14.57
N LEU A 349 -22.91 -4.07 -14.36
CA LEU A 349 -24.10 -4.71 -13.80
C LEU A 349 -24.08 -4.75 -12.27
N GLY A 350 -22.89 -4.71 -11.67
CA GLY A 350 -22.68 -4.79 -10.23
C GLY A 350 -21.29 -5.28 -9.88
N PHE A 351 -21.07 -5.56 -8.59
CA PHE A 351 -19.76 -5.87 -8.02
C PHE A 351 -19.82 -7.13 -7.14
N ILE A 352 -18.73 -7.89 -7.16
CA ILE A 352 -18.51 -9.10 -6.36
C ILE A 352 -17.45 -8.75 -5.30
N PRO A 353 -17.71 -8.90 -3.99
CA PRO A 353 -16.68 -8.64 -2.99
C PRO A 353 -15.57 -9.71 -3.05
N ALA A 354 -14.33 -9.29 -2.89
CA ALA A 354 -13.13 -10.12 -2.94
C ALA A 354 -12.25 -9.90 -1.70
N GLY A 355 -11.14 -10.64 -1.63
CA GLY A 355 -10.04 -10.41 -0.68
C GLY A 355 -9.34 -9.06 -0.89
N TRP A 356 -8.32 -8.81 -0.08
CA TRP A 356 -7.56 -7.58 -0.10
C TRP A 356 -6.70 -7.50 -1.36
N TYR A 357 -6.95 -6.48 -2.18
CA TYR A 357 -6.19 -6.17 -3.39
C TYR A 357 -6.29 -7.28 -4.46
N PRO A 358 -7.48 -7.57 -5.04
CA PRO A 358 -7.61 -8.49 -6.16
C PRO A 358 -6.80 -8.00 -7.35
N SER A 359 -5.95 -8.87 -7.89
CA SER A 359 -4.89 -8.52 -8.86
C SER A 359 -4.77 -9.51 -10.01
N ALA A 360 -5.43 -10.67 -9.93
CA ALA A 360 -5.44 -11.67 -10.99
C ALA A 360 -6.81 -12.32 -11.14
N LEU A 361 -7.36 -12.34 -12.34
CA LEU A 361 -8.63 -13.00 -12.65
C LEU A 361 -8.47 -14.06 -13.73
N VAL A 362 -9.14 -15.20 -13.57
CA VAL A 362 -9.28 -16.16 -14.67
C VAL A 362 -10.57 -16.98 -14.57
N LEU A 363 -11.20 -17.27 -15.71
CA LEU A 363 -12.33 -18.20 -15.80
C LEU A 363 -11.84 -19.64 -15.92
N GLY A 364 -12.12 -20.43 -14.88
CA GLY A 364 -11.83 -21.86 -14.83
C GLY A 364 -13.04 -22.74 -15.12
N GLU A 365 -12.81 -24.05 -15.18
CA GLU A 365 -13.87 -25.07 -15.26
C GLU A 365 -14.83 -24.84 -16.43
N ALA A 366 -14.26 -24.62 -17.63
CA ALA A 366 -15.01 -24.27 -18.84
C ALA A 366 -15.95 -23.06 -18.66
N GLY A 367 -15.52 -22.07 -17.87
CA GLY A 367 -16.29 -20.86 -17.56
C GLY A 367 -17.41 -21.06 -16.54
N GLN A 368 -17.35 -22.11 -15.72
CA GLN A 368 -18.31 -22.34 -14.63
C GLN A 368 -17.89 -21.64 -13.33
N ALA A 369 -16.61 -21.31 -13.17
CA ALA A 369 -16.08 -20.63 -11.99
C ALA A 369 -15.13 -19.48 -12.37
N LEU A 370 -15.17 -18.42 -11.58
CA LEU A 370 -14.17 -17.35 -11.59
C LEU A 370 -13.18 -17.61 -10.46
N TYR A 371 -11.90 -17.59 -10.78
CA TYR A 371 -10.81 -17.60 -9.80
C TYR A 371 -10.31 -16.17 -9.62
N ILE A 372 -10.20 -15.73 -8.37
CA ILE A 372 -9.80 -14.36 -7.98
C ILE A 372 -8.55 -14.47 -7.12
N GLY A 373 -7.43 -13.98 -7.62
CA GLY A 373 -6.17 -13.89 -6.89
C GLY A 373 -6.08 -12.52 -6.21
N SER A 374 -5.91 -12.53 -4.88
CA SER A 374 -5.81 -11.33 -4.06
C SER A 374 -4.39 -11.21 -3.50
N THR A 375 -3.67 -10.15 -3.88
CA THR A 375 -2.25 -9.95 -3.56
C THR A 375 -2.00 -9.88 -2.06
N LYS A 376 -2.84 -9.14 -1.33
CA LYS A 376 -2.71 -8.93 0.13
C LYS A 376 -3.51 -9.96 0.96
N GLY A 377 -4.18 -10.92 0.31
CA GLY A 377 -4.83 -12.07 0.98
C GLY A 377 -6.26 -11.82 1.44
N GLU A 378 -6.79 -12.68 2.32
CA GLU A 378 -8.14 -12.55 2.90
C GLU A 378 -8.15 -11.91 4.31
N SER A 379 -7.00 -11.46 4.80
CA SER A 379 -6.87 -10.76 6.07
C SER A 379 -5.56 -9.97 6.14
N GLY A 380 -5.39 -9.13 7.16
CA GLY A 380 -4.12 -8.43 7.39
C GLY A 380 -2.98 -9.30 7.95
N HIS A 381 -3.23 -10.59 8.22
CA HIS A 381 -2.33 -11.63 8.78
C HIS A 381 -1.22 -11.14 9.68
N PRO A 382 -1.54 -10.61 10.86
CA PRO A 382 -0.59 -9.69 11.40
C PRO A 382 0.25 -10.47 12.47
N THR A 383 0.08 -11.78 12.72
CA THR A 383 1.06 -12.59 13.49
C THR A 383 1.34 -13.95 12.88
N LEU A 384 2.58 -14.45 12.97
CA LEU A 384 2.99 -15.80 12.52
C LEU A 384 2.44 -16.93 13.41
N LYS A 385 2.34 -16.72 14.75
CA LYS A 385 1.93 -17.77 15.72
C LYS A 385 0.56 -17.52 16.35
N GLY A 386 -0.20 -16.57 15.82
CA GLY A 386 -1.58 -16.34 16.24
C GLY A 386 -2.47 -17.53 15.88
N PRO A 387 -3.57 -17.77 16.62
CA PRO A 387 -4.47 -18.90 16.37
C PRO A 387 -5.14 -18.89 14.98
N THR A 388 -5.01 -17.81 14.22
CA THR A 388 -5.52 -17.64 12.85
C THR A 388 -4.42 -17.60 11.79
N SER A 389 -3.14 -17.83 12.16
CA SER A 389 -2.02 -17.78 11.22
C SER A 389 -1.69 -19.17 10.66
N PRO A 390 -1.65 -19.36 9.33
CA PRO A 390 -1.26 -20.62 8.71
C PRO A 390 0.27 -20.83 8.65
N LEU A 391 1.08 -19.88 9.16
CA LEU A 391 2.53 -19.82 8.89
C LEU A 391 3.38 -20.35 10.06
N ALA A 392 4.12 -21.44 9.82
CA ALA A 392 5.23 -21.88 10.66
C ALA A 392 6.56 -21.27 10.18
N SER A 393 7.56 -21.23 11.06
CA SER A 393 8.88 -20.57 10.97
C SER A 393 9.78 -21.01 9.79
N LYS A 394 9.37 -20.72 8.55
CA LYS A 394 10.13 -21.07 7.33
C LYS A 394 11.10 -19.97 6.85
N PHE A 395 11.03 -18.76 7.39
CA PHE A 395 11.72 -17.58 6.81
C PHE A 395 13.07 -17.23 7.44
N GLY A 396 13.68 -18.12 8.24
CA GLY A 396 15.06 -17.93 8.71
C GLY A 396 15.31 -16.64 9.52
N GLY A 397 14.27 -16.00 10.05
CA GLY A 397 14.36 -14.75 10.81
C GLY A 397 14.32 -13.46 9.99
N ASP A 398 13.48 -13.36 8.95
CA ASP A 398 13.09 -12.11 8.27
C ASP A 398 11.55 -11.99 8.29
N GLU A 399 10.98 -11.83 9.48
CA GLU A 399 9.54 -11.90 9.76
C GLU A 399 8.93 -10.49 9.84
N THR A 400 8.40 -10.00 8.70
CA THR A 400 7.90 -8.61 8.52
C THR A 400 6.48 -8.56 7.95
N ILE A 401 5.83 -7.39 7.98
CA ILE A 401 4.59 -7.04 7.25
C ILE A 401 4.62 -7.54 5.81
N LYS A 402 5.77 -7.39 5.15
CA LYS A 402 6.03 -7.82 3.77
C LYS A 402 5.87 -9.33 3.60
N THR A 403 6.41 -10.13 4.54
CA THR A 403 6.26 -11.59 4.51
C THR A 403 4.89 -12.09 4.96
N LEU A 404 4.14 -11.25 5.68
CA LEU A 404 2.83 -11.57 6.22
C LEU A 404 1.69 -11.29 5.24
N GLN A 405 1.92 -10.47 4.20
CA GLN A 405 1.01 -10.27 3.07
C GLN A 405 1.01 -11.47 2.11
N ARG A 406 0.48 -12.61 2.57
CA ARG A 406 0.30 -13.77 1.68
C ARG A 406 -0.83 -13.53 0.70
N SER A 407 -0.57 -13.81 -0.56
CA SER A 407 -1.64 -13.86 -1.55
C SER A 407 -2.54 -15.07 -1.33
N SER A 408 -3.79 -14.93 -1.76
CA SER A 408 -4.79 -16.00 -1.73
C SER A 408 -5.46 -16.13 -3.08
N VAL A 409 -6.00 -17.31 -3.37
CA VAL A 409 -6.88 -17.54 -4.51
C VAL A 409 -8.24 -17.99 -4.01
N GLU A 410 -9.24 -17.22 -4.37
CA GLU A 410 -10.64 -17.56 -4.18
C GLU A 410 -11.20 -18.24 -5.42
N ARG A 411 -12.13 -19.18 -5.21
CA ARG A 411 -12.97 -19.74 -6.25
C ARG A 411 -14.42 -19.34 -6.03
N LEU A 412 -15.01 -18.70 -7.04
CA LEU A 412 -16.42 -18.33 -7.08
C LEU A 412 -17.16 -19.11 -8.17
N ALA A 413 -18.17 -19.88 -7.78
CA ALA A 413 -19.07 -20.50 -8.76
C ALA A 413 -19.95 -19.43 -9.44
N LEU A 414 -20.06 -19.48 -10.77
CA LEU A 414 -20.87 -18.52 -11.55
C LEU A 414 -22.31 -18.99 -11.80
N ALA A 415 -22.67 -20.16 -11.29
CA ALA A 415 -24.05 -20.62 -11.28
C ALA A 415 -24.89 -19.68 -10.42
N GLY A 416 -25.94 -19.08 -10.99
CA GLY A 416 -26.80 -18.14 -10.27
C GLY A 416 -26.24 -16.71 -10.15
N LEU A 417 -25.12 -16.37 -10.81
CA LEU A 417 -24.50 -15.03 -10.80
C LEU A 417 -25.53 -13.90 -10.89
N LYS A 418 -26.44 -13.96 -11.88
CA LYS A 418 -27.47 -12.93 -12.10
C LYS A 418 -28.37 -12.70 -10.87
N GLY A 419 -28.69 -13.76 -10.13
CA GLY A 419 -29.53 -13.68 -8.92
C GLY A 419 -28.77 -13.22 -7.68
N GLN A 420 -27.46 -13.45 -7.62
CA GLN A 420 -26.61 -13.12 -6.46
C GLN A 420 -25.97 -11.74 -6.55
N LEU A 421 -25.71 -11.24 -7.76
CA LEU A 421 -24.93 -10.03 -8.01
C LEU A 421 -25.48 -8.80 -7.29
N ALA A 422 -26.80 -8.62 -7.22
CA ALA A 422 -27.40 -7.49 -6.51
C ALA A 422 -27.12 -7.55 -4.99
N GLY A 423 -27.10 -8.75 -4.39
CA GLY A 423 -26.76 -8.94 -2.99
C GLY A 423 -25.28 -8.71 -2.71
N TRP A 424 -24.41 -9.20 -3.59
CA TRP A 424 -22.97 -8.95 -3.52
C TRP A 424 -22.60 -7.48 -3.71
N THR A 425 -23.26 -6.81 -4.65
CA THR A 425 -23.08 -5.37 -4.88
C THR A 425 -23.41 -4.59 -3.61
N LYS A 426 -24.53 -4.90 -2.94
CA LYS A 426 -24.87 -4.29 -1.64
C LYS A 426 -23.80 -4.53 -0.57
N LYS A 427 -23.17 -5.72 -0.56
CA LYS A 427 -22.05 -6.00 0.36
C LYS A 427 -20.82 -5.17 0.03
N VAL A 428 -20.46 -5.00 -1.24
CA VAL A 428 -19.33 -4.15 -1.66
C VAL A 428 -19.55 -2.70 -1.21
N PHE A 429 -20.74 -2.15 -1.42
CA PHE A 429 -21.08 -0.82 -0.89
C PHE A 429 -21.03 -0.76 0.64
N ALA A 430 -21.46 -1.81 1.35
CA ALA A 430 -21.39 -1.86 2.82
C ALA A 430 -19.97 -2.04 3.38
N ASN A 431 -19.06 -2.61 2.58
CA ASN A 431 -17.65 -2.77 2.89
C ASN A 431 -16.85 -1.48 2.66
N THR A 432 -17.40 -0.55 1.86
CA THR A 432 -16.72 0.65 1.39
C THR A 432 -17.11 1.85 2.26
N PRO A 433 -16.15 2.57 2.88
CA PRO A 433 -16.44 3.76 3.67
C PRO A 433 -16.74 5.01 2.82
N TYR A 434 -16.48 4.97 1.51
CA TYR A 434 -16.67 6.08 0.60
C TYR A 434 -18.12 6.21 0.09
N ASN A 435 -18.57 7.44 -0.19
CA ASN A 435 -19.67 7.76 -1.09
C ASN A 435 -19.50 9.19 -1.64
N ASP A 436 -20.18 9.52 -2.74
CA ASP A 436 -20.01 10.81 -3.45
C ASP A 436 -20.30 12.07 -2.62
N ALA A 437 -21.09 11.99 -1.55
CA ALA A 437 -21.30 13.15 -0.68
C ALA A 437 -20.01 13.56 0.02
N LEU A 438 -19.11 12.60 0.27
CA LEU A 438 -17.86 12.81 1.01
C LEU A 438 -16.83 13.66 0.26
N LEU A 439 -17.02 13.86 -1.04
CA LEU A 439 -16.22 14.82 -1.82
C LEU A 439 -16.42 16.26 -1.38
N ALA A 440 -17.66 16.61 -1.02
CA ALA A 440 -18.02 17.97 -0.64
C ALA A 440 -18.17 18.12 0.88
N GLU A 441 -18.57 17.05 1.57
CA GLU A 441 -18.90 17.09 2.99
C GLU A 441 -18.24 15.93 3.73
N ALA A 442 -17.30 16.21 4.62
CA ALA A 442 -16.85 15.22 5.57
C ALA A 442 -17.98 14.88 6.56
N ARG A 443 -17.96 13.67 7.10
CA ARG A 443 -18.98 13.21 8.05
C ARG A 443 -19.10 14.20 9.20
N PRO A 444 -20.31 14.54 9.67
CA PRO A 444 -20.47 15.56 10.69
C PRO A 444 -19.83 15.09 12.01
N PRO A 445 -19.15 15.99 12.74
CA PRO A 445 -18.59 15.66 14.04
C PRO A 445 -19.71 15.39 15.06
N ALA A 446 -19.46 14.52 16.03
CA ALA A 446 -20.41 14.27 17.13
C ALA A 446 -20.51 15.45 18.11
N GLY A 447 -19.55 16.38 18.07
CA GLY A 447 -19.50 17.54 18.95
C GLY A 447 -18.93 18.78 18.25
N PRO A 448 -18.99 19.95 18.90
CA PRO A 448 -18.52 21.20 18.33
C PRO A 448 -17.00 21.18 18.16
N THR A 449 -16.53 21.66 17.01
CA THR A 449 -15.11 21.64 16.60
C THR A 449 -14.86 22.71 15.54
N ILE A 450 -13.63 23.23 15.45
CA ILE A 450 -13.21 24.10 14.34
C ILE A 450 -12.95 23.34 13.04
N MET A 451 -12.79 22.03 13.10
CA MET A 451 -12.53 21.19 11.93
C MET A 451 -13.73 21.28 10.99
N PRO A 452 -13.56 21.77 9.75
CA PRO A 452 -14.69 21.93 8.86
C PRO A 452 -15.31 20.60 8.44
N SER A 453 -16.63 20.53 8.41
CA SER A 453 -17.37 19.39 7.84
C SER A 453 -17.64 19.53 6.35
N LYS A 454 -17.29 20.66 5.73
CA LYS A 454 -17.46 20.90 4.29
C LYS A 454 -16.17 21.37 3.66
N VAL A 455 -15.87 20.86 2.48
CA VAL A 455 -14.75 21.31 1.66
C VAL A 455 -14.91 22.79 1.32
N GLY A 456 -13.83 23.54 1.48
CA GLY A 456 -13.81 24.99 1.23
C GLY A 456 -14.46 25.83 2.32
N ALA A 457 -15.07 25.23 3.35
CA ALA A 457 -15.44 26.00 4.54
C ALA A 457 -14.16 26.49 5.24
N GLY A 458 -14.18 27.75 5.68
CA GLY A 458 -13.02 28.37 6.31
C GLY A 458 -12.77 27.78 7.70
N SER A 459 -11.49 27.62 8.04
CA SER A 459 -11.00 27.35 9.40
C SER A 459 -10.27 28.57 9.95
N PRO A 460 -10.19 28.78 11.28
CA PRO A 460 -9.22 29.72 11.86
C PRO A 460 -7.76 29.32 11.57
N ILE A 461 -7.48 28.05 11.28
CA ILE A 461 -6.17 27.59 10.83
C ILE A 461 -5.92 28.06 9.40
N LYS A 462 -4.75 28.68 9.17
CA LYS A 462 -4.28 29.21 7.88
C LYS A 462 -2.95 28.62 7.44
N HIS A 463 -2.19 28.05 8.38
CA HIS A 463 -0.86 27.50 8.17
C HIS A 463 -0.80 26.08 8.73
N ILE A 464 -0.45 25.14 7.88
CA ILE A 464 -0.19 23.75 8.26
C ILE A 464 1.26 23.42 8.02
N ILE A 465 1.89 22.80 9.01
CA ILE A 465 3.20 22.18 8.89
C ILE A 465 3.00 20.67 9.08
N TYR A 466 3.25 19.90 8.04
CA TYR A 466 3.16 18.45 8.07
C TYR A 466 4.57 17.85 8.06
N ILE A 467 4.92 17.14 9.12
CA ILE A 467 6.24 16.52 9.31
C ILE A 467 6.06 15.01 9.19
N ILE A 468 6.76 14.43 8.22
CA ILE A 468 6.82 12.99 7.97
C ILE A 468 8.15 12.49 8.53
N LYS A 469 8.08 11.52 9.44
CA LYS A 469 9.22 10.85 10.09
C LYS A 469 9.37 9.40 9.59
N GLU A 470 10.42 8.69 10.02
CA GLU A 470 10.80 7.33 9.57
C GLU A 470 11.27 6.41 10.72
N ASN A 471 10.91 5.17 10.94
CA ASN A 471 9.64 4.48 10.87
C ASN A 471 9.52 3.80 12.24
N ARG A 472 8.43 3.97 12.99
CA ARG A 472 8.33 3.34 14.32
C ARG A 472 6.90 2.93 14.63
N THR A 473 6.74 1.79 15.30
CA THR A 473 5.43 1.45 15.85
C THR A 473 5.09 2.32 17.05
N TYR A 474 3.79 2.41 17.33
CA TYR A 474 3.27 3.14 18.48
C TYR A 474 3.95 2.66 19.77
N ASP A 475 4.00 1.36 20.05
CA ASP A 475 4.56 0.89 21.31
C ASP A 475 6.09 1.06 21.43
N GLN A 476 6.83 1.13 20.32
CA GLN A 476 8.27 1.40 20.37
C GLN A 476 8.58 2.79 20.94
N VAL A 477 7.68 3.76 20.73
CA VAL A 477 7.80 5.14 21.18
C VAL A 477 6.92 5.43 22.40
N TYR A 478 5.62 5.19 22.30
CA TYR A 478 4.60 5.53 23.31
C TYR A 478 4.10 4.35 24.14
N GLY A 479 4.77 3.20 24.10
CA GLY A 479 4.39 2.06 24.94
C GLY A 479 4.38 2.40 26.43
N ASP A 480 5.21 3.35 26.87
CA ASP A 480 5.28 3.86 28.26
C ASP A 480 4.49 5.16 28.49
N LEU A 481 3.67 5.60 27.54
CA LEU A 481 2.78 6.74 27.72
C LEU A 481 1.60 6.34 28.64
N PRO A 482 1.34 7.07 29.74
CA PRO A 482 0.32 6.66 30.70
C PRO A 482 -1.10 6.89 30.14
N HIS A 483 -2.04 6.07 30.60
CA HIS A 483 -3.48 6.16 30.27
C HIS A 483 -3.86 5.91 28.80
N THR A 484 -2.90 5.53 27.97
CA THR A 484 -3.16 5.08 26.59
C THR A 484 -3.14 3.56 26.50
N ASN A 485 -3.60 3.04 25.36
CA ASN A 485 -3.42 1.65 24.98
C ASN A 485 -1.98 1.40 24.51
N GLY A 486 -1.00 1.49 25.43
CA GLY A 486 0.42 1.22 25.17
C GLY A 486 0.97 0.02 25.97
N ASP A 487 1.99 -0.66 25.44
CA ASP A 487 2.74 -1.70 26.18
C ASP A 487 4.17 -1.24 26.53
N PRO A 488 4.46 -0.89 27.80
CA PRO A 488 5.77 -0.35 28.19
C PRO A 488 6.91 -1.37 28.05
N ARG A 489 6.59 -2.66 27.92
CA ARG A 489 7.61 -3.70 27.69
C ARG A 489 8.25 -3.56 26.31
N LEU A 490 7.49 -3.05 25.33
CA LEU A 490 7.90 -2.87 23.94
C LEU A 490 8.59 -1.52 23.68
N ALA A 491 8.45 -0.55 24.58
CA ALA A 491 9.09 0.76 24.46
C ALA A 491 10.63 0.64 24.43
N ILE A 492 11.25 1.08 23.32
CA ILE A 492 12.71 1.15 23.12
C ILE A 492 13.18 2.60 22.97
N PHE A 493 12.29 3.49 22.60
CA PHE A 493 12.50 4.94 22.52
C PHE A 493 11.46 5.69 23.35
N GLY A 494 11.17 5.16 24.54
CA GLY A 494 10.23 5.75 25.51
C GLY A 494 10.67 7.12 26.03
N ARG A 495 10.02 7.60 27.08
CA ARG A 495 10.13 9.00 27.56
C ARG A 495 11.55 9.52 27.77
N GLN A 496 12.49 8.68 28.18
CA GLN A 496 13.88 9.10 28.37
C GLN A 496 14.55 9.48 27.05
N ILE A 497 14.16 8.85 25.94
CA ILE A 497 14.73 9.12 24.61
C ILE A 497 13.91 10.17 23.88
N THR A 498 12.60 10.16 24.04
CA THR A 498 11.68 11.07 23.33
C THR A 498 10.86 11.97 24.27
N PRO A 499 11.51 12.73 25.18
CA PRO A 499 10.81 13.52 26.18
C PRO A 499 9.91 14.60 25.56
N ASN A 500 10.29 15.22 24.43
CA ASN A 500 9.49 16.24 23.78
C ASN A 500 8.22 15.64 23.16
N GLN A 501 8.33 14.55 22.40
CA GLN A 501 7.18 13.87 21.81
C GLN A 501 6.18 13.39 22.88
N HIS A 502 6.68 12.82 23.99
CA HIS A 502 5.84 12.45 25.13
C HIS A 502 5.13 13.66 25.75
N ALA A 503 5.87 14.75 25.99
CA ALA A 503 5.28 15.97 26.54
C ALA A 503 4.25 16.60 25.59
N MET A 504 4.45 16.52 24.27
CA MET A 504 3.47 16.97 23.29
C MET A 504 2.20 16.11 23.34
N ALA A 505 2.33 14.78 23.38
CA ALA A 505 1.18 13.88 23.50
C ALA A 505 0.35 14.16 24.77
N GLU A 506 1.03 14.42 25.90
CA GLU A 506 0.38 14.73 27.18
C GLU A 506 -0.24 16.13 27.24
N GLN A 507 0.43 17.15 26.67
CA GLN A 507 -0.07 18.51 26.69
C GLN A 507 -1.23 18.69 25.71
N PHE A 508 -1.15 18.05 24.54
CA PHE A 508 -2.17 18.12 23.49
C PHE A 508 -3.06 16.88 23.56
N ALA A 509 -2.95 15.98 22.60
CA ALA A 509 -3.72 14.75 22.54
C ALA A 509 -2.80 13.56 22.27
N ALA A 510 -3.08 12.45 22.94
CA ALA A 510 -2.46 11.16 22.68
C ALA A 510 -3.38 10.31 21.79
N PHE A 511 -2.84 9.84 20.66
CA PHE A 511 -3.57 9.03 19.67
C PHE A 511 -3.09 7.58 19.73
N ASP A 512 -3.86 6.69 20.37
CA ASP A 512 -3.43 5.31 20.61
C ASP A 512 -4.01 4.27 19.62
N ASN A 513 -4.66 4.76 18.56
CA ASN A 513 -5.31 3.94 17.54
C ASN A 513 -5.09 4.52 16.13
N CYS A 514 -3.86 4.96 15.84
CA CYS A 514 -3.43 5.55 14.58
C CYS A 514 -2.58 4.55 13.77
N TYR A 515 -2.89 4.34 12.48
CA TYR A 515 -2.22 3.34 11.63
C TYR A 515 -1.57 3.97 10.40
N ALA A 516 -0.39 3.48 10.02
CA ALA A 516 0.18 3.75 8.71
C ALA A 516 -0.62 3.01 7.63
N ASP A 517 -1.02 3.72 6.57
CA ASP A 517 -1.62 3.10 5.38
C ASP A 517 -0.55 2.43 4.49
N GLY A 518 0.70 2.94 4.52
CA GLY A 518 1.84 2.34 3.83
C GLY A 518 2.37 1.09 4.52
N ASP A 519 2.82 0.13 3.71
CA ASP A 519 3.47 -1.09 4.20
C ASP A 519 5.00 -0.93 4.30
N VAL A 520 5.59 -0.03 3.50
CA VAL A 520 7.01 0.36 3.48
C VAL A 520 7.16 1.84 3.07
N SER A 521 8.35 2.44 3.16
CA SER A 521 8.50 3.87 2.88
C SER A 521 8.18 4.25 1.44
N GLN A 522 8.44 3.33 0.50
CA GLN A 522 8.08 3.52 -0.90
C GLN A 522 6.58 3.83 -1.11
N ASP A 523 5.66 3.09 -0.51
CA ASP A 523 4.22 3.40 -0.58
C ASP A 523 3.77 4.35 0.53
N GLY A 524 4.42 4.34 1.70
CA GLY A 524 4.17 5.24 2.85
C GLY A 524 4.25 6.72 2.48
N HIS A 525 5.30 7.13 1.76
CA HIS A 525 5.40 8.50 1.24
C HIS A 525 4.31 8.85 0.22
N SER A 526 3.84 7.89 -0.60
CA SER A 526 2.70 8.11 -1.50
C SER A 526 1.39 8.30 -0.71
N TRP A 527 1.14 7.46 0.29
CA TRP A 527 -0.01 7.59 1.19
C TRP A 527 0.00 8.90 1.96
N ALA A 528 1.14 9.30 2.53
CA ALA A 528 1.27 10.52 3.33
C ALA A 528 0.99 11.79 2.51
N ASN A 529 1.27 11.80 1.21
CA ASN A 529 1.16 13.00 0.38
C ASN A 529 -0.03 13.00 -0.58
N ALA A 530 -0.65 11.85 -0.86
CA ALA A 530 -1.76 11.73 -1.80
C ALA A 530 -2.93 10.86 -1.31
N ALA A 531 -2.81 10.22 -0.14
CA ALA A 531 -3.74 9.20 0.34
C ALA A 531 -4.02 8.10 -0.71
N TYR A 532 -3.02 7.79 -1.55
CA TYR A 532 -3.14 6.80 -2.60
C TYR A 532 -1.77 6.32 -3.04
N ALA A 533 -1.61 5.00 -3.17
CA ALA A 533 -0.49 4.35 -3.84
C ALA A 533 -0.98 3.75 -5.17
N THR A 534 -0.29 4.05 -6.28
CA THR A 534 -0.72 3.55 -7.60
C THR A 534 -0.47 2.04 -7.74
N ASP A 535 -1.13 1.39 -8.70
CA ASP A 535 -0.86 -0.01 -9.08
C ASP A 535 0.62 -0.27 -9.40
N GLN A 536 1.33 0.73 -9.93
CA GLN A 536 2.77 0.68 -10.12
C GLN A 536 3.52 0.59 -8.80
N ASN A 537 3.18 1.43 -7.84
CA ASN A 537 3.82 1.42 -6.53
C ASN A 537 3.62 0.05 -5.85
N GLU A 538 2.36 -0.37 -5.71
CA GLU A 538 1.95 -1.63 -5.06
C GLU A 538 2.55 -2.89 -5.69
N LYS A 539 2.86 -2.87 -7.00
CA LYS A 539 3.49 -4.02 -7.70
C LYS A 539 5.01 -3.95 -7.78
N SER A 540 5.63 -2.83 -7.42
CA SER A 540 7.10 -2.67 -7.57
C SER A 540 7.83 -2.76 -6.25
N TRP A 541 7.27 -2.24 -5.16
CA TRP A 541 7.92 -2.28 -3.86
C TRP A 541 8.21 -3.72 -3.38
N PRO A 542 7.33 -4.73 -3.56
CA PRO A 542 7.61 -6.06 -3.00
C PRO A 542 8.87 -6.68 -3.59
N ALA A 543 9.03 -6.61 -4.92
CA ALA A 543 10.20 -7.13 -5.60
C ALA A 543 11.49 -6.35 -5.26
N ASN A 544 11.39 -5.02 -5.13
CA ASN A 544 12.53 -4.18 -4.74
C ASN A 544 13.01 -4.51 -3.32
N TYR A 545 12.11 -4.47 -2.34
CA TYR A 545 12.44 -4.75 -0.94
C TYR A 545 12.79 -6.22 -0.69
N GLY A 546 12.30 -7.14 -1.53
CA GLY A 546 12.73 -8.54 -1.52
C GLY A 546 14.17 -8.73 -2.01
N GLY A 547 14.77 -7.72 -2.65
CA GLY A 547 16.07 -7.79 -3.28
C GLY A 547 16.04 -8.53 -4.63
N HIS A 548 14.87 -8.59 -5.27
CA HIS A 548 14.66 -9.22 -6.58
C HIS A 548 14.64 -8.20 -7.73
N SER A 549 14.66 -6.90 -7.41
CA SER A 549 14.67 -5.79 -8.38
C SER A 549 15.48 -4.58 -7.89
N GLN A 550 16.03 -3.80 -8.84
CA GLN A 550 16.69 -2.51 -8.64
C GLN A 550 16.09 -1.41 -9.53
N ALA A 551 14.88 -1.62 -10.08
CA ALA A 551 14.31 -0.64 -10.99
C ALA A 551 14.01 0.68 -10.28
N GLN A 552 14.26 1.76 -11.03
CA GLN A 552 13.78 3.08 -10.67
C GLN A 552 12.26 3.10 -10.79
N ASN A 553 11.57 3.29 -9.67
CA ASN A 553 10.12 3.26 -9.65
C ASN A 553 9.46 4.63 -9.80
N ARG A 554 10.20 5.75 -9.68
CA ARG A 554 9.63 7.11 -9.74
C ARG A 554 9.31 7.60 -11.17
N SER A 555 8.64 6.79 -11.98
CA SER A 555 8.13 7.17 -13.31
C SER A 555 6.77 7.89 -13.21
N LEU A 556 6.21 8.37 -14.34
CA LEU A 556 4.84 8.90 -14.35
C LEU A 556 3.81 7.90 -13.83
N ALA A 557 4.07 6.59 -13.96
CA ALA A 557 3.21 5.54 -13.46
C ALA A 557 3.09 5.50 -11.93
N TYR A 558 4.09 6.03 -11.24
CA TYR A 558 4.14 6.07 -9.78
C TYR A 558 3.35 7.25 -9.22
N MET A 559 3.19 8.31 -10.01
CA MET A 559 2.51 9.53 -9.56
C MET A 559 0.99 9.33 -9.63
N PRO A 560 0.25 9.58 -8.53
CA PRO A 560 -1.21 9.69 -8.56
C PRO A 560 -1.68 10.69 -9.61
N SER A 561 -2.71 10.35 -10.38
CA SER A 561 -3.27 11.25 -11.41
C SER A 561 -3.82 12.56 -10.83
N SER A 562 -4.32 12.54 -9.59
CA SER A 562 -4.82 13.71 -8.85
C SER A 562 -3.71 14.59 -8.26
N GLY A 563 -2.46 14.11 -8.31
CA GLY A 563 -1.28 14.76 -7.72
C GLY A 563 -1.23 14.59 -6.21
N TYR A 564 -0.49 15.49 -5.55
CA TYR A 564 -0.24 15.45 -4.11
C TYR A 564 -0.84 16.67 -3.39
N LEU A 565 -0.72 16.73 -2.06
CA LEU A 565 -1.20 17.84 -1.23
C LEU A 565 -0.70 19.22 -1.68
N TRP A 566 0.55 19.34 -2.17
CA TRP A 566 1.05 20.60 -2.72
C TRP A 566 0.38 20.97 -4.05
N ASP A 567 -0.02 19.99 -4.87
CA ASP A 567 -0.78 20.24 -6.09
C ASP A 567 -2.21 20.68 -5.75
N ALA A 568 -2.82 20.10 -4.71
CA ALA A 568 -4.09 20.58 -4.17
C ALA A 568 -3.99 22.01 -3.62
N ALA A 569 -2.92 22.33 -2.88
CA ALA A 569 -2.65 23.67 -2.37
C ALA A 569 -2.53 24.68 -3.52
N LYS A 570 -1.73 24.34 -4.55
CA LYS A 570 -1.60 25.15 -5.76
C LYS A 570 -2.94 25.38 -6.46
N ARG A 571 -3.75 24.34 -6.66
CA ARG A 571 -5.08 24.44 -7.28
C ARG A 571 -6.03 25.34 -6.47
N LYS A 572 -5.88 25.35 -5.14
CA LYS A 572 -6.64 26.22 -4.23
C LYS A 572 -6.14 27.67 -4.19
N GLY A 573 -4.97 27.95 -4.79
CA GLY A 573 -4.33 29.28 -4.73
C GLY A 573 -3.61 29.55 -3.41
N LEU A 574 -3.19 28.50 -2.70
CA LEU A 574 -2.44 28.57 -1.46
C LEU A 574 -0.93 28.52 -1.74
N THR A 575 -0.14 29.18 -0.89
CA THR A 575 1.32 29.08 -0.95
C THR A 575 1.80 27.80 -0.26
N TYR A 576 2.84 27.18 -0.79
CA TYR A 576 3.35 25.92 -0.27
C TYR A 576 4.86 25.80 -0.40
N ARG A 577 5.46 24.97 0.47
CA ARG A 577 6.90 24.74 0.51
C ARG A 577 7.25 23.33 1.00
N SER A 578 8.24 22.71 0.37
CA SER A 578 8.81 21.43 0.81
C SER A 578 10.17 21.63 1.47
N TYR A 579 10.37 20.94 2.60
CA TYR A 579 11.63 20.78 3.31
C TYR A 579 12.02 19.30 3.27
N GLY A 580 12.66 18.88 2.18
CA GLY A 580 13.14 17.51 2.04
C GLY A 580 12.08 16.46 1.68
N GLU A 581 10.83 16.82 1.39
CA GLU A 581 9.85 15.84 0.89
C GLU A 581 9.77 15.91 -0.64
N TYR A 582 9.87 14.75 -1.33
CA TYR A 582 9.97 14.67 -2.80
C TYR A 582 11.01 15.64 -3.39
N ALA A 583 12.13 15.77 -2.69
CA ALA A 583 13.24 16.64 -3.04
C ALA A 583 14.56 15.85 -3.16
N THR A 584 15.50 16.35 -3.94
CA THR A 584 16.80 15.74 -4.17
C THR A 584 17.87 16.80 -4.40
N ARG A 585 19.14 16.41 -4.19
CA ARG A 585 20.31 17.26 -4.41
C ARG A 585 21.30 16.51 -5.28
N ALA A 586 21.73 17.11 -6.38
CA ALA A 586 22.60 16.46 -7.36
C ALA A 586 24.00 16.13 -6.78
N SER A 587 24.53 17.00 -5.92
CA SER A 587 25.81 16.81 -5.24
C SER A 587 25.91 17.68 -3.98
N THR A 588 26.89 17.39 -3.12
CA THR A 588 27.17 18.21 -1.94
C THR A 588 27.51 19.65 -2.35
N GLY A 589 26.71 20.62 -1.89
CA GLY A 589 26.89 22.05 -2.17
C GLY A 589 25.93 22.66 -3.21
N GLU A 590 25.29 21.84 -4.05
CA GLU A 590 24.25 22.29 -5.00
C GLU A 590 22.90 22.49 -4.30
N PRO A 591 22.03 23.45 -4.66
CA PRO A 591 20.74 23.61 -4.01
C PRO A 591 19.83 22.38 -4.22
N MET A 592 18.98 22.11 -3.23
CA MET A 592 17.96 21.06 -3.36
C MET A 592 16.88 21.45 -4.38
N SER A 593 16.42 20.49 -5.20
CA SER A 593 15.32 20.66 -6.15
C SER A 593 14.25 19.56 -6.00
N SER A 594 13.13 19.70 -6.70
CA SER A 594 12.12 18.63 -6.79
C SER A 594 12.69 17.40 -7.48
N VAL A 595 12.25 16.21 -7.06
CA VAL A 595 12.52 14.96 -7.80
C VAL A 595 11.78 14.93 -9.15
N PRO A 596 12.26 14.14 -10.14
CA PRO A 596 11.50 13.89 -11.36
C PRO A 596 10.08 13.40 -11.07
N GLY A 597 9.10 13.92 -11.80
CA GLY A 597 7.67 13.60 -11.62
C GLY A 597 6.92 14.51 -10.63
N ALA A 598 7.61 15.06 -9.61
CA ALA A 598 7.01 16.00 -8.64
C ALA A 598 7.00 17.45 -9.15
N ASN A 599 6.47 17.66 -10.36
CA ASN A 599 6.52 18.96 -11.05
C ASN A 599 5.85 20.10 -10.26
N GLY A 600 4.92 19.78 -9.37
CA GLY A 600 4.30 20.74 -8.45
C GLY A 600 5.29 21.44 -7.51
N LEU A 601 6.42 20.80 -7.19
CA LEU A 601 7.42 21.31 -6.26
C LEU A 601 8.56 22.10 -6.94
N ILE A 602 8.58 22.22 -8.26
CA ILE A 602 9.61 23.00 -8.97
C ILE A 602 9.56 24.46 -8.47
N GLY A 603 10.65 24.93 -7.86
CA GLY A 603 10.75 26.27 -7.26
C GLY A 603 10.18 26.41 -5.85
N HIS A 604 9.59 25.36 -5.28
CA HIS A 604 8.95 25.36 -3.96
C HIS A 604 9.72 24.53 -2.91
N VAL A 605 10.92 24.07 -3.24
CA VAL A 605 11.80 23.32 -2.33
C VAL A 605 12.73 24.28 -1.59
N SER A 606 12.95 24.07 -0.29
CA SER A 606 14.01 24.76 0.45
C SER A 606 15.38 24.34 -0.06
N ALA A 607 16.08 25.28 -0.71
CA ALA A 607 17.38 25.04 -1.34
C ALA A 607 18.47 24.59 -0.34
N ASN A 608 18.34 25.00 0.92
CA ASN A 608 19.35 24.78 1.96
C ASN A 608 19.04 23.58 2.86
N TYR A 609 17.88 22.95 2.72
CA TYR A 609 17.52 21.77 3.50
C TYR A 609 18.48 20.62 3.18
N LEU A 610 18.94 19.87 4.18
CA LEU A 610 20.16 19.09 4.00
C LEU A 610 19.90 17.68 3.45
N GLN A 611 18.84 16.98 3.91
CA GLN A 611 18.51 15.56 3.61
C GLN A 611 19.68 14.56 3.79
N ASN A 612 19.39 13.26 3.97
CA ASN A 612 20.37 12.16 4.02
C ASN A 612 21.53 12.28 5.03
N ARG A 613 21.50 11.47 6.11
CA ARG A 613 22.61 11.31 7.09
C ARG A 613 23.05 12.61 7.78
N VAL A 614 22.18 13.61 7.80
CA VAL A 614 22.35 14.85 8.55
C VAL A 614 21.54 14.77 9.84
N ARG A 615 22.03 15.46 10.88
CA ARG A 615 21.33 15.61 12.16
C ARG A 615 20.05 16.39 11.98
N ASP A 616 18.94 15.91 12.49
CA ASP A 616 17.65 16.59 12.35
C ASP A 616 17.65 17.96 13.07
N THR A 617 18.52 18.17 14.07
CA THR A 617 18.74 19.51 14.65
C THR A 617 19.34 20.52 13.67
N GLU A 618 20.13 20.08 12.68
CA GLU A 618 20.65 20.97 11.63
C GLU A 618 19.57 21.30 10.60
N ASN A 619 18.73 20.32 10.24
CA ASN A 619 17.55 20.55 9.40
C ASN A 619 16.55 21.51 10.08
N ALA A 620 16.32 21.33 11.38
CA ALA A 620 15.51 22.25 12.19
C ALA A 620 16.10 23.66 12.16
N LYS A 621 17.43 23.82 12.27
CA LYS A 621 18.09 25.12 12.14
C LYS A 621 17.79 25.79 10.80
N VAL A 622 17.92 25.06 9.69
CA VAL A 622 17.61 25.60 8.34
C VAL A 622 16.15 26.09 8.28
N PHE A 623 15.21 25.28 8.74
CA PHE A 623 13.80 25.66 8.78
C PHE A 623 13.55 26.88 9.66
N LEU A 624 14.13 26.92 10.86
CA LEU A 624 13.94 28.01 11.81
C LEU A 624 14.57 29.33 11.33
N ASP A 625 15.69 29.26 10.61
CA ASP A 625 16.34 30.42 9.98
C ASP A 625 15.42 31.00 8.87
N GLU A 626 14.80 30.16 8.01
CA GLU A 626 13.79 30.62 7.05
C GLU A 626 12.51 31.14 7.74
N PHE A 627 12.08 30.47 8.81
CA PHE A 627 10.89 30.86 9.59
C PHE A 627 11.01 32.25 10.21
N ALA A 628 12.21 32.62 10.68
CA ALA A 628 12.47 33.97 11.18
C ALA A 628 12.20 35.03 10.09
N GLY A 629 12.53 34.72 8.83
CA GLY A 629 12.21 35.55 7.67
C GLY A 629 10.70 35.70 7.46
N TYR A 630 9.94 34.61 7.58
CA TYR A 630 8.46 34.66 7.48
C TYR A 630 7.85 35.51 8.58
N GLU A 631 8.30 35.36 9.83
CA GLU A 631 7.78 36.14 10.96
C GLU A 631 8.13 37.63 10.85
N ALA A 632 9.34 37.96 10.40
CA ALA A 632 9.72 39.34 10.10
C ALA A 632 8.84 39.98 9.01
N ASN A 633 8.29 39.16 8.11
CA ASN A 633 7.40 39.57 7.03
C ASN A 633 5.93 39.23 7.31
N TYR A 634 5.54 39.00 8.57
CA TYR A 634 4.18 38.56 8.94
C TYR A 634 3.08 39.42 8.30
N ASP A 635 3.25 40.74 8.29
CA ASP A 635 2.28 41.72 7.76
C ASP A 635 2.50 42.05 6.26
N SER A 636 3.36 41.31 5.56
CA SER A 636 3.64 41.50 4.14
C SER A 636 2.40 41.26 3.27
N ARG A 637 2.19 42.14 2.28
CA ARG A 637 1.15 41.95 1.25
C ARG A 637 1.53 40.86 0.23
N ASP A 638 2.81 40.57 0.11
CA ASP A 638 3.31 39.48 -0.73
C ASP A 638 3.18 38.16 0.04
N PRO A 639 2.31 37.23 -0.42
CA PRO A 639 2.09 35.95 0.25
C PRO A 639 3.34 35.04 0.23
N GLU A 640 4.25 35.19 -0.73
CA GLU A 640 5.47 34.38 -0.83
C GLU A 640 6.52 34.74 0.24
N LYS A 641 6.38 35.92 0.88
CA LYS A 641 7.23 36.35 1.99
C LYS A 641 6.70 35.96 3.36
N ARG A 642 5.44 35.55 3.46
CA ARG A 642 4.81 35.10 4.71
C ARG A 642 5.02 33.60 4.86
N LEU A 643 4.72 33.08 6.04
CA LEU A 643 4.68 31.63 6.26
C LEU A 643 3.76 30.98 5.22
N PRO A 644 4.21 29.96 4.49
CA PRO A 644 3.36 29.24 3.54
C PRO A 644 2.08 28.71 4.20
N ASN A 645 1.00 28.61 3.42
CA ASN A 645 -0.22 27.98 3.91
C ASN A 645 -0.03 26.48 4.19
N TYR A 646 0.78 25.80 3.37
CA TYR A 646 1.12 24.40 3.53
C TYR A 646 2.63 24.17 3.47
N ILE A 647 3.18 23.56 4.51
CA ILE A 647 4.57 23.12 4.56
C ILE A 647 4.57 21.61 4.73
N VAL A 648 5.37 20.92 3.93
CA VAL A 648 5.68 19.50 4.14
C VAL A 648 7.17 19.34 4.42
N MET A 649 7.52 18.47 5.37
CA MET A 649 8.88 18.25 5.81
C MET A 649 9.16 16.77 6.03
N SER A 650 10.32 16.29 5.58
CA SER A 650 10.81 14.95 5.88
C SER A 650 11.92 15.01 6.95
N MET A 651 11.78 14.24 8.03
CA MET A 651 12.74 14.11 9.13
C MET A 651 13.12 12.64 9.34
N GLN A 652 14.27 12.23 8.84
CA GLN A 652 14.59 10.81 8.63
C GLN A 652 15.49 10.21 9.72
N GLU A 653 15.97 11.00 10.68
CA GLU A 653 17.03 10.52 11.59
C GLU A 653 16.57 9.39 12.51
N ASN A 654 15.27 9.32 12.83
CA ASN A 654 14.70 8.21 13.57
C ASN A 654 14.72 6.88 12.82
N HIS A 655 15.08 6.84 11.54
CA HIS A 655 15.32 5.60 10.80
C HIS A 655 16.52 4.81 11.38
N THR A 656 17.52 5.56 11.87
CA THR A 656 18.79 5.07 12.44
C THR A 656 19.69 4.32 11.45
N HIS A 657 20.91 4.00 11.90
CA HIS A 657 21.88 3.16 11.17
C HIS A 657 22.21 1.87 11.94
N GLY A 658 21.27 1.38 12.74
CA GLY A 658 21.51 0.28 13.67
C GLY A 658 22.70 0.60 14.58
N THR A 659 23.64 -0.34 14.69
CA THR A 659 24.84 -0.19 15.53
C THR A 659 26.13 0.03 14.74
N ASP A 660 26.05 0.62 13.52
CA ASP A 660 27.25 0.95 12.74
C ASP A 660 28.23 1.82 13.57
N PRO A 661 29.47 1.37 13.82
CA PRO A 661 30.47 2.11 14.60
C PRO A 661 30.84 3.50 14.05
N LYS A 662 30.54 3.77 12.77
CA LYS A 662 30.74 5.10 12.16
C LYS A 662 29.59 6.07 12.47
N SER A 663 28.48 5.57 12.99
CA SER A 663 27.24 6.29 13.23
C SER A 663 27.00 6.55 14.72
N PHE A 664 26.02 7.42 14.99
CA PHE A 664 25.47 7.61 16.33
C PHE A 664 24.64 6.39 16.75
N THR A 665 24.46 6.20 18.06
CA THR A 665 23.59 5.11 18.56
C THR A 665 22.13 5.35 18.13
N PRO A 666 21.30 4.29 17.99
CA PRO A 666 19.88 4.45 17.72
C PRO A 666 19.18 5.40 18.69
N ARG A 667 19.52 5.30 19.99
CA ARG A 667 19.01 6.19 21.04
C ARG A 667 19.42 7.64 20.82
N ALA A 668 20.66 7.89 20.45
CA ALA A 668 21.18 9.24 20.17
C ALA A 668 20.57 9.88 18.92
N MET A 669 20.30 9.09 17.88
CA MET A 669 19.63 9.55 16.65
C MET A 669 18.17 9.94 16.93
N VAL A 670 17.41 9.06 17.59
CA VAL A 670 16.01 9.35 17.95
C VAL A 670 15.91 10.51 18.97
N ALA A 671 16.83 10.59 19.94
CA ALA A 671 16.90 11.72 20.87
C ALA A 671 17.23 13.04 20.18
N ASN A 672 18.05 13.03 19.12
CA ASN A 672 18.34 14.25 18.36
C ASN A 672 17.13 14.75 17.59
N GLN A 673 16.42 13.86 16.92
CA GLN A 673 15.18 14.20 16.26
C GLN A 673 14.13 14.72 17.26
N ASP A 674 14.04 14.12 18.46
CA ASP A 674 13.15 14.62 19.51
C ASP A 674 13.50 16.05 19.95
N VAL A 675 14.80 16.37 20.08
CA VAL A 675 15.25 17.75 20.35
C VAL A 675 14.90 18.69 19.19
N ALA A 676 15.11 18.26 17.95
CA ALA A 676 14.78 19.05 16.77
C ALA A 676 13.28 19.40 16.73
N LEU A 677 12.42 18.41 16.99
CA LEU A 677 10.98 18.62 17.14
C LEU A 677 10.65 19.57 18.30
N GLY A 678 11.28 19.38 19.46
CA GLY A 678 11.11 20.26 20.61
C GLY A 678 11.44 21.73 20.31
N GLN A 679 12.59 21.97 19.68
CA GLN A 679 13.05 23.30 19.27
C GLN A 679 12.09 23.95 18.27
N MET A 680 11.67 23.19 17.26
CA MET A 680 10.74 23.68 16.24
C MET A 680 9.39 24.03 16.85
N VAL A 681 8.77 23.10 17.58
CA VAL A 681 7.44 23.29 18.15
C VAL A 681 7.45 24.40 19.21
N GLU A 682 8.49 24.50 20.05
CA GLU A 682 8.64 25.63 20.97
C GLU A 682 8.67 26.96 20.21
N ARG A 683 9.51 27.08 19.18
CA ARG A 683 9.64 28.33 18.43
C ARG A 683 8.36 28.70 17.67
N LEU A 684 7.67 27.72 17.11
CA LEU A 684 6.43 27.89 16.34
C LEU A 684 5.27 28.31 17.25
N THR A 685 5.13 27.67 18.42
CA THR A 685 4.04 27.93 19.37
C THR A 685 4.17 29.27 20.11
N HIS A 686 5.35 29.89 20.09
CA HIS A 686 5.57 31.25 20.60
C HIS A 686 5.58 32.32 19.49
N SER A 687 5.26 31.95 18.24
CA SER A 687 5.26 32.86 17.11
C SER A 687 3.96 33.65 16.98
N ARG A 688 3.99 34.73 16.19
CA ARG A 688 2.78 35.48 15.78
C ARG A 688 1.79 34.63 14.97
N TYR A 689 2.26 33.54 14.35
CA TYR A 689 1.44 32.63 13.56
C TYR A 689 0.70 31.58 14.39
N TRP A 690 1.10 31.34 15.65
CA TRP A 690 0.56 30.27 16.49
C TRP A 690 -0.99 30.22 16.54
N PRO A 691 -1.73 31.34 16.68
CA PRO A 691 -3.19 31.32 16.72
C PRO A 691 -3.86 30.75 15.46
N GLN A 692 -3.14 30.63 14.34
CA GLN A 692 -3.65 30.19 13.04
C GLN A 692 -2.90 28.95 12.52
N MET A 693 -2.20 28.23 13.40
CA MET A 693 -1.30 27.14 13.01
C MET A 693 -1.79 25.78 13.50
N ALA A 694 -1.56 24.76 12.68
CA ALA A 694 -1.59 23.36 13.10
C ALA A 694 -0.33 22.65 12.58
N ILE A 695 0.27 21.81 13.43
CA ILE A 695 1.43 20.98 13.11
C ILE A 695 0.97 19.54 13.20
N PHE A 696 1.16 18.78 12.13
CA PHE A 696 0.83 17.36 12.03
C PHE A 696 2.14 16.59 11.93
N ILE A 697 2.28 15.50 12.68
CA ILE A 697 3.48 14.66 12.68
C ILE A 697 3.06 13.20 12.65
N MET A 698 3.61 12.44 11.71
CA MET A 698 3.37 11.00 11.56
C MET A 698 4.61 10.32 10.95
N GLU A 699 4.78 9.03 11.18
CA GLU A 699 5.72 8.21 10.41
C GLU A 699 5.12 7.90 9.01
N ASP A 700 5.94 7.78 7.96
CA ASP A 700 5.49 7.33 6.64
C ASP A 700 5.08 5.85 6.65
N ASP A 701 5.83 5.00 7.36
CA ASP A 701 5.46 3.63 7.72
C ASP A 701 5.83 3.27 9.19
N ALA A 702 5.54 2.04 9.62
CA ALA A 702 5.76 1.58 11.01
C ALA A 702 6.94 0.59 11.20
N GLN A 703 7.66 0.29 10.13
CA GLN A 703 8.89 -0.50 9.96
C GLN A 703 8.87 -1.93 10.45
N ASP A 704 7.74 -2.58 10.65
CA ASP A 704 7.72 -3.91 11.27
C ASP A 704 8.24 -3.93 12.71
N GLY A 705 8.14 -2.81 13.42
CA GLY A 705 8.44 -2.77 14.85
C GLY A 705 7.48 -3.66 15.65
N PRO A 706 7.86 -4.12 16.86
CA PRO A 706 6.89 -4.73 17.75
C PRO A 706 5.84 -3.72 18.21
N ASP A 707 4.57 -4.05 18.04
CA ASP A 707 3.41 -3.39 18.65
C ASP A 707 2.49 -4.47 19.22
N HIS A 708 1.72 -4.22 20.26
CA HIS A 708 0.85 -5.23 20.87
C HIS A 708 -0.56 -5.28 20.26
N VAL A 709 -0.90 -4.32 19.38
CA VAL A 709 -2.19 -4.21 18.68
C VAL A 709 -2.03 -4.56 17.21
N ASP A 710 -1.16 -3.87 16.49
CA ASP A 710 -0.85 -4.11 15.06
C ASP A 710 0.47 -3.41 14.74
N ALA A 711 1.40 -4.06 14.04
CA ALA A 711 2.65 -3.42 13.62
C ALA A 711 2.50 -2.38 12.51
N ARG A 712 1.28 -2.11 12.00
CA ARG A 712 0.99 -0.86 11.27
C ARG A 712 0.63 0.30 12.19
N ARG A 713 0.36 0.05 13.47
CA ARG A 713 0.02 1.09 14.43
C ARG A 713 1.26 1.94 14.70
N THR A 714 1.12 3.26 14.54
CA THR A 714 2.25 4.19 14.53
C THR A 714 2.01 5.40 15.45
N ALA A 715 3.08 6.14 15.72
CA ALA A 715 3.04 7.37 16.50
C ALA A 715 2.48 8.53 15.66
N CYS A 716 1.44 9.18 16.18
CA CYS A 716 0.81 10.36 15.58
C CYS A 716 0.80 11.51 16.59
N LEU A 717 1.08 12.74 16.14
CA LEU A 717 0.96 13.96 16.95
C LEU A 717 0.28 15.07 16.16
N ILE A 718 -0.58 15.84 16.84
CA ILE A 718 -1.19 17.06 16.31
C ILE A 718 -1.06 18.16 17.35
N ILE A 719 -0.45 19.27 16.95
CA ILE A 719 -0.18 20.44 17.80
C ILE A 719 -0.89 21.64 17.20
N SER A 720 -1.84 22.21 17.95
CA SER A 720 -2.57 23.43 17.56
C SER A 720 -3.19 24.07 18.79
N PRO A 721 -3.46 25.41 18.82
CA PRO A 721 -4.22 26.01 19.90
C PRO A 721 -5.61 25.40 20.08
N TYR A 722 -6.14 24.78 19.02
CA TYR A 722 -7.49 24.23 18.99
C TYR A 722 -7.55 22.74 19.33
N ILE A 723 -6.43 22.09 19.59
CA ILE A 723 -6.44 20.71 20.09
C ILE A 723 -6.87 20.73 21.56
N LYS A 724 -7.81 19.86 21.92
CA LYS A 724 -8.20 19.61 23.31
C LYS A 724 -6.97 19.14 24.08
N ARG A 725 -6.79 19.67 25.29
CA ARG A 725 -5.60 19.43 26.12
C ARG A 725 -5.75 18.16 26.96
N ALA A 726 -4.66 17.42 27.10
CA ALA A 726 -4.53 16.25 27.97
C ALA A 726 -5.64 15.20 27.77
N ILE A 727 -5.98 14.91 26.52
CA ILE A 727 -6.94 13.86 26.17
C ILE A 727 -6.24 12.63 25.56
N VAL A 728 -6.87 11.47 25.73
CA VAL A 728 -6.57 10.27 24.96
C VAL A 728 -7.70 10.08 23.94
N ASP A 729 -7.35 10.03 22.66
CA ASP A 729 -8.28 9.81 21.56
C ASP A 729 -7.99 8.46 20.90
N SER A 730 -8.86 7.50 21.19
CA SER A 730 -8.78 6.13 20.66
C SER A 730 -9.58 5.91 19.38
N THR A 731 -10.00 6.98 18.71
CA THR A 731 -10.63 6.87 17.38
C THR A 731 -9.64 6.25 16.40
N LEU A 732 -10.12 5.34 15.55
CA LEU A 732 -9.33 4.75 14.47
C LEU A 732 -9.01 5.84 13.45
N TYR A 733 -7.72 6.17 13.39
CA TYR A 733 -7.15 7.10 12.43
C TYR A 733 -6.12 6.39 11.56
N THR A 734 -5.92 6.92 10.35
CA THR A 734 -4.90 6.41 9.43
C THR A 734 -4.08 7.56 8.85
N THR A 735 -3.07 7.25 8.04
CA THR A 735 -2.37 8.25 7.23
C THR A 735 -3.36 9.09 6.42
N SER A 736 -4.38 8.47 5.81
CA SER A 736 -5.46 9.15 5.10
C SER A 736 -6.29 10.09 6.00
N SER A 737 -6.41 9.82 7.30
CA SER A 737 -7.03 10.75 8.26
C SER A 737 -6.22 12.03 8.47
N MET A 738 -4.88 11.95 8.41
CA MET A 738 -4.01 13.13 8.45
C MET A 738 -4.25 13.99 7.21
N VAL A 739 -4.14 13.38 6.02
CA VAL A 739 -4.38 14.04 4.73
C VAL A 739 -5.75 14.72 4.71
N ARG A 740 -6.80 13.98 5.07
CA ARG A 740 -8.17 14.51 5.09
C ARG A 740 -8.34 15.70 6.03
N SER A 741 -7.68 15.68 7.18
CA SER A 741 -7.77 16.78 8.16
C SER A 741 -7.03 18.02 7.67
N ILE A 742 -5.87 17.85 7.03
CA ILE A 742 -5.10 18.92 6.39
C ILE A 742 -5.94 19.59 5.30
N GLU A 743 -6.56 18.80 4.44
CA GLU A 743 -7.43 19.29 3.37
C GLU A 743 -8.59 20.12 3.89
N LEU A 744 -9.33 19.61 4.87
CA LEU A 744 -10.50 20.32 5.41
C LEU A 744 -10.09 21.65 6.05
N LEU A 745 -9.01 21.67 6.84
CA LEU A 745 -8.52 22.89 7.49
C LEU A 745 -8.07 23.96 6.48
N LEU A 746 -7.47 23.55 5.35
CA LEU A 746 -7.06 24.46 4.28
C LEU A 746 -8.14 24.67 3.20
N GLY A 747 -9.30 24.02 3.34
CA GLY A 747 -10.41 24.08 2.39
C GLY A 747 -10.09 23.49 1.02
N MET A 748 -9.21 22.49 0.96
CA MET A 748 -8.85 21.71 -0.23
C MET A 748 -9.82 20.52 -0.40
N PRO A 749 -10.11 20.11 -1.65
CA PRO A 749 -10.85 18.86 -1.91
C PRO A 749 -9.97 17.63 -1.66
N PRO A 750 -10.58 16.44 -1.42
CA PRO A 750 -9.82 15.19 -1.34
C PRO A 750 -9.12 14.85 -2.65
N LEU A 751 -7.98 14.16 -2.54
CA LEU A 751 -7.15 13.69 -3.64
C LEU A 751 -7.56 12.29 -4.14
N SER A 752 -8.20 11.49 -3.30
CA SER A 752 -8.56 10.10 -3.60
C SER A 752 -9.90 9.72 -2.94
N GLN A 753 -10.31 8.47 -3.07
CA GLN A 753 -11.47 7.98 -2.32
C GLN A 753 -11.12 7.66 -0.86
N TYR A 754 -9.84 7.46 -0.54
CA TYR A 754 -9.37 7.04 0.78
C TYR A 754 -9.41 8.18 1.79
N ASP A 755 -8.80 9.32 1.47
CA ASP A 755 -8.93 10.55 2.25
C ASP A 755 -10.37 11.08 2.26
N ALA A 756 -11.09 11.04 1.13
CA ALA A 756 -12.52 11.39 1.12
C ALA A 756 -13.32 10.56 2.14
N ALA A 757 -13.01 9.27 2.27
CA ALA A 757 -13.66 8.35 3.19
C ALA A 757 -13.10 8.38 4.62
N ALA A 758 -11.89 8.92 4.81
CA ALA A 758 -11.17 8.88 6.09
C ALA A 758 -11.86 9.72 7.16
N THR A 759 -11.77 9.26 8.40
CA THR A 759 -12.29 9.97 9.58
C THR A 759 -11.34 11.14 9.90
N PRO A 760 -11.79 12.41 9.83
CA PRO A 760 -10.97 13.54 10.28
C PRO A 760 -10.78 13.52 11.80
N PHE A 761 -9.76 14.22 12.31
CA PHE A 761 -9.43 14.32 13.74
C PHE A 761 -10.45 15.14 14.58
N TYR A 762 -11.75 14.98 14.33
CA TYR A 762 -12.84 15.72 14.98
C TYR A 762 -12.86 15.58 16.51
N ALA A 763 -12.56 14.39 17.03
CA ALA A 763 -12.58 14.16 18.47
C ALA A 763 -11.47 14.96 19.18
N ALA A 764 -10.35 15.22 18.50
CA ALA A 764 -9.23 15.98 19.03
C ALA A 764 -9.40 17.50 18.98
N PHE A 765 -10.04 18.05 17.95
CA PHE A 765 -10.21 19.50 17.80
C PHE A 765 -11.41 20.04 18.58
N GLY A 766 -11.19 21.06 19.41
CA GLY A 766 -12.23 21.85 20.09
C GLY A 766 -12.65 23.09 19.30
N THR A 767 -13.37 24.02 19.95
CA THR A 767 -13.83 25.29 19.36
C THR A 767 -13.07 26.53 19.83
N THR A 768 -12.42 26.45 20.99
CA THR A 768 -11.73 27.58 21.61
C THR A 768 -10.23 27.39 21.49
N ALA A 769 -9.52 28.46 21.09
CA ALA A 769 -8.07 28.46 21.08
C ALA A 769 -7.52 28.56 22.51
N ASP A 770 -6.66 27.62 22.88
CA ASP A 770 -5.73 27.72 24.00
C ASP A 770 -4.34 28.06 23.46
N LEU A 771 -3.97 29.33 23.59
CA LEU A 771 -2.71 29.87 23.09
C LEU A 771 -1.49 29.48 23.93
N THR A 772 -1.65 28.65 24.96
CA THR A 772 -0.52 28.12 25.75
C THR A 772 0.46 27.41 24.81
N GLY A 773 1.67 27.96 24.74
CA GLY A 773 2.75 27.42 23.92
C GLY A 773 3.29 26.09 24.45
N PHE A 774 4.18 25.47 23.67
CA PHE A 774 4.94 24.30 24.09
C PHE A 774 6.33 24.73 24.54
N LYS A 775 6.84 24.18 25.63
CA LYS A 775 8.19 24.42 26.09
C LYS A 775 9.07 23.22 25.73
N GLY A 776 10.10 23.44 24.92
CA GLY A 776 11.07 22.43 24.56
C GLY A 776 11.78 21.90 25.79
N LEU A 777 11.97 20.59 25.81
CA LEU A 777 12.71 19.87 26.84
C LEU A 777 14.12 19.56 26.33
N PRO A 778 15.16 19.70 27.17
CA PRO A 778 16.49 19.27 26.80
C PRO A 778 16.52 17.75 26.59
N ALA A 779 17.45 17.27 25.78
CA ALA A 779 17.70 15.84 25.67
C ALA A 779 18.01 15.25 27.05
N GLN A 780 17.37 14.11 27.36
CA GLN A 780 17.69 13.30 28.55
C GLN A 780 18.67 12.17 28.21
N TRP A 781 19.16 12.15 26.98
CA TRP A 781 20.13 11.21 26.44
C TRP A 781 21.23 11.97 25.70
N ASP A 782 22.46 11.44 25.66
CA ASP A 782 23.54 12.04 24.87
C ASP A 782 23.24 11.87 23.38
N VAL A 783 22.83 12.96 22.73
CA VAL A 783 22.54 12.97 21.29
C VAL A 783 23.78 12.69 20.43
N ASN A 784 24.99 12.82 20.98
CA ASN A 784 26.23 12.56 20.26
C ASN A 784 26.84 11.18 20.59
N GLU A 785 26.15 10.34 21.36
CA GLU A 785 26.62 8.99 21.71
C GLU A 785 26.93 8.21 20.41
N LYS A 786 28.15 7.68 20.31
CA LYS A 786 28.61 6.88 19.18
C LYS A 786 28.50 5.39 19.46
N ASN A 787 28.22 4.61 18.43
CA ASN A 787 28.22 3.16 18.54
C ASN A 787 29.62 2.63 18.87
N SER A 788 29.67 1.69 19.81
CA SER A 788 30.89 0.93 20.08
C SER A 788 31.13 -0.12 18.98
N PRO A 789 32.37 -0.34 18.53
CA PRO A 789 32.72 -1.47 17.67
C PRO A 789 32.40 -2.85 18.28
N GLN A 790 32.16 -2.92 19.59
CA GLN A 790 31.79 -4.12 20.33
C GLN A 790 30.26 -4.25 20.55
N ALA A 791 29.46 -3.28 20.09
CA ALA A 791 28.01 -3.34 20.20
C ALA A 791 27.44 -4.55 19.44
N TYR A 792 26.31 -5.08 19.92
CA TYR A 792 25.60 -6.15 19.23
C TYR A 792 25.21 -5.67 17.82
N GLY A 793 25.52 -6.47 16.80
CA GLY A 793 25.22 -6.13 15.41
C GLY A 793 26.21 -5.15 14.74
N ALA A 794 27.22 -4.63 15.44
CA ALA A 794 28.08 -3.56 14.91
C ALA A 794 28.76 -3.89 13.57
N ARG A 795 29.30 -5.12 13.43
CA ARG A 795 29.90 -5.58 12.16
C ARG A 795 28.88 -5.79 11.05
N GLU A 796 27.64 -6.11 11.41
CA GLU A 796 26.55 -6.33 10.46
C GLU A 796 26.02 -4.99 9.98
N SER A 797 25.71 -4.06 10.89
CA SER A 797 25.30 -2.69 10.55
C SER A 797 26.34 -1.98 9.71
N ALA A 798 27.64 -2.13 9.98
CA ALA A 798 28.71 -1.54 9.16
C ALA A 798 28.75 -2.07 7.70
N ARG A 799 28.03 -3.15 7.39
CA ARG A 799 27.90 -3.74 6.05
C ARG A 799 26.54 -3.48 5.41
N MET A 800 25.57 -2.94 6.16
CA MET A 800 24.25 -2.61 5.63
C MET A 800 24.34 -1.38 4.70
N ASN A 801 23.46 -1.32 3.70
CA ASN A 801 23.31 -0.14 2.89
C ASN A 801 22.33 0.82 3.59
N PHE A 802 22.79 2.04 3.87
CA PHE A 802 22.00 3.15 4.43
C PHE A 802 22.05 4.36 3.49
N ALA A 803 22.25 4.14 2.18
CA ALA A 803 22.25 5.21 1.19
C ALA A 803 20.85 5.78 0.99
N ASP A 804 19.84 4.91 1.11
CA ASP A 804 18.44 5.22 1.32
C ASP A 804 17.98 4.54 2.62
N ALA A 805 16.90 5.00 3.23
CA ALA A 805 16.33 4.45 4.45
C ALA A 805 16.04 2.95 4.26
N ASP A 806 15.50 2.61 3.09
CA ASP A 806 14.93 1.31 2.78
C ASP A 806 15.89 0.18 2.39
N GLU A 807 17.16 0.49 2.14
CA GLU A 807 18.11 -0.51 1.61
C GLU A 807 18.64 -1.44 2.72
N ALA A 808 18.41 -1.12 3.99
CA ALA A 808 18.81 -1.96 5.10
C ALA A 808 17.81 -3.12 5.31
N PRO A 809 18.28 -4.35 5.62
CA PRO A 809 17.40 -5.48 5.89
C PRO A 809 16.57 -5.25 7.17
N MET A 810 15.32 -4.81 6.99
CA MET A 810 14.49 -4.22 8.05
C MET A 810 14.32 -5.08 9.31
N HIS A 811 13.95 -6.36 9.19
CA HIS A 811 13.79 -7.22 10.38
C HIS A 811 15.11 -7.33 11.17
N ARG A 812 16.24 -7.48 10.46
CA ARG A 812 17.54 -7.58 11.10
C ARG A 812 17.97 -6.24 11.71
N LEU A 813 17.69 -5.13 11.03
CA LEU A 813 17.92 -3.79 11.56
C LEU A 813 17.13 -3.57 12.86
N ASN A 814 15.84 -3.91 12.88
CA ASN A 814 15.00 -3.84 14.08
C ASN A 814 15.53 -4.71 15.22
N GLU A 815 15.98 -5.93 14.94
CA GLU A 815 16.55 -6.81 15.97
C GLU A 815 17.84 -6.23 16.55
N ILE A 816 18.70 -5.65 15.71
CA ILE A 816 19.93 -4.97 16.15
C ILE A 816 19.57 -3.77 17.03
N ILE A 817 18.60 -2.95 16.61
CA ILE A 817 18.13 -1.79 17.39
C ILE A 817 17.57 -2.26 18.74
N TRP A 818 16.65 -3.23 18.74
CA TRP A 818 16.05 -3.79 19.95
C TRP A 818 17.13 -4.26 20.93
N LYS A 819 18.07 -5.09 20.48
CA LYS A 819 19.14 -5.64 21.31
C LYS A 819 20.16 -4.59 21.76
N SER A 820 20.32 -3.51 21.01
CA SER A 820 21.14 -2.36 21.43
C SER A 820 20.53 -1.61 22.62
N VAL A 821 19.21 -1.67 22.79
CA VAL A 821 18.47 -0.99 23.87
C VAL A 821 18.15 -1.93 25.03
N LYS A 822 17.57 -3.10 24.75
CA LYS A 822 17.11 -4.07 25.76
C LYS A 822 18.20 -5.08 26.18
N GLY A 823 19.37 -5.02 25.54
CA GLY A 823 20.52 -5.88 25.82
C GLY A 823 20.68 -7.03 24.81
N ALA A 824 21.91 -7.45 24.58
CA ALA A 824 22.28 -8.39 23.50
C ALA A 824 21.61 -9.77 23.59
N VAL A 825 21.25 -10.20 24.80
CA VAL A 825 20.59 -11.48 25.06
C VAL A 825 19.06 -11.38 25.11
N SER A 826 18.50 -10.17 24.95
CA SER A 826 17.05 -9.98 24.96
C SER A 826 16.41 -10.60 23.71
N PRO A 827 15.32 -11.35 23.85
CA PRO A 827 14.51 -11.75 22.71
C PRO A 827 13.73 -10.52 22.23
N MET A 828 13.82 -10.20 20.93
CA MET A 828 12.88 -9.26 20.31
C MET A 828 11.54 -9.97 20.17
N PRO A 829 10.44 -9.44 20.75
CA PRO A 829 9.11 -9.95 20.48
C PRO A 829 8.86 -9.92 18.98
N PRO A 830 8.21 -10.94 18.40
CA PRO A 830 7.74 -10.80 17.03
C PRO A 830 6.79 -9.59 16.97
N PRO A 831 6.67 -8.92 15.81
CA PRO A 831 5.58 -8.00 15.55
C PRO A 831 4.28 -8.65 16.02
N VAL A 832 3.64 -8.08 17.05
CA VAL A 832 2.33 -8.55 17.49
C VAL A 832 1.32 -7.73 16.71
N HIS A 833 0.34 -8.45 16.21
CA HIS A 833 -0.79 -7.81 15.62
C HIS A 833 -2.02 -8.68 15.92
N ARG A 834 -2.78 -8.19 16.88
CA ARG A 834 -3.43 -9.02 17.89
C ARG A 834 -4.88 -9.36 17.56
N TYR A 835 -5.19 -10.61 17.89
CA TYR A 835 -6.49 -11.13 18.29
C TYR A 835 -6.63 -11.25 19.83
N ARG A 836 -7.86 -11.24 20.36
CA ARG A 836 -8.17 -11.77 21.72
C ARG A 836 -9.33 -12.79 21.69
N ALA A 837 -9.04 -14.08 21.91
CA ALA A 837 -9.98 -15.11 22.40
C ALA A 837 -9.81 -15.28 23.89
N VAL A 838 -10.93 -15.41 24.61
CA VAL A 838 -11.15 -16.45 25.62
C VAL A 838 -12.65 -16.81 25.44
N ALA A 839 -13.07 -18.03 25.12
CA ALA A 839 -12.83 -19.27 25.85
C ALA A 839 -12.52 -20.48 24.93
N GLY A 840 -11.72 -21.39 25.47
CA GLY A 840 -11.31 -22.66 24.86
C GLY A 840 -12.40 -23.74 24.84
N PRO A 841 -12.03 -24.99 24.50
CA PRO A 841 -12.96 -26.02 24.06
C PRO A 841 -13.67 -26.71 25.24
N GLY A 842 -15.00 -26.81 25.15
CA GLY A 842 -15.80 -27.69 26.00
C GLY A 842 -17.29 -27.41 25.93
N GLY A 843 -18.05 -28.29 25.26
CA GLY A 843 -19.51 -28.41 25.33
C GLY A 843 -20.24 -28.10 24.03
#